data_AF-A0A9D5NHV4-F1
#
_entry.id   AF-A0A9D5NHV4-F1
#
_cell.length_a   1.000
_cell.length_b   1.000
_cell.length_c   1.000
_cell.angle_alpha   90.00
_cell.angle_beta   90.00
_cell.angle_gamma   90.00
#
_symmetry.space_group_name_H-M   'P 1'
#
loop_
_entity.id
_entity.type
_entity.pdbx_description
1 polymer ?
#
loop_
_entity_poly.entity_id
_entity_poly.type
_entity_poly.pdbx_seq_one_letter_code
_entity_poly.pdbx_strand_id
1 'polypeptide(L)'
;LTATISMLAIVKIASCRALKQPVYSAGFFVLLFIFIPLNTQHNYHPYKHIHLISNKTLYWFIFTKQVQTTISKHTLHRKDVVYMPQHMDKELIALIELSEEIARKMKANYLGSEHILLALLKTKNSYIRVFVSPYQMTYNNVYEALEQCCVYSSMNSLTFTKSVEAILECTLQSTYTEHKQKAKIRDLELALLQYPECVAYELLLEYKVDINELKSLIERDKWMSELNKIKELQNLNIKMENEKPIVLGRDKEINMIITILSRKEKANPLLIGEPGIGKSAIIEEVARRIAHKEVPVCMQDTIIYELNINTLVAGTKYRGEFEEKMDRICSTVKKYRNAVLFIDEIHQIVGAGKAEGSIDVATVFKPYLARSEIRVIGATTLTEYTKYIENDRALERRFQTITILEPRKEEVFDMLSNKIRSLCTYHQVKITPEIIHYAIEESDRYLINRYYPDKTIDVIDLAATRTKLNNKVYIDKKDIQCVIEELTNITHDDTKTLNIQPLIRKYPTLTPSIHTFQKSYLDTHYHTEDTSPTGVYYLCSPNRNEVNEFTRDLASAISTKTSYVELPLHLYNEASSLYYLTSSKDGPFYTPWKDLKKTPQTLFLLLNFDLAHMDVQHFFMRIFELGKWKDTEGKEHDFRNCIFLITKEQKQVSKLGLERTTHTPIPYADEYIQLSEFTRTEFDSYAELLMESWQVEIAEDLLEDCYDRSSDRKSQIRNLKRVLSELKTNQNA
;
A
#
# COMPACT_ATOMS: atom_id res chain seq x y z
N LEU A 1 82.05 38.36 -19.68
CA LEU A 1 80.95 39.32 -19.42
C LEU A 1 79.96 38.66 -18.47
N THR A 2 79.80 39.29 -17.30
CA THR A 2 78.74 39.15 -16.27
C THR A 2 78.42 37.73 -15.73
N ALA A 3 79.02 37.31 -14.60
CA ALA A 3 78.70 37.66 -13.20
C ALA A 3 77.57 36.77 -12.63
N THR A 4 77.89 35.71 -11.88
CA THR A 4 77.97 35.63 -10.39
C THR A 4 76.61 35.75 -9.67
N ILE A 5 76.27 34.74 -8.86
CA ILE A 5 75.79 34.76 -7.45
C ILE A 5 75.16 33.36 -7.20
N SER A 6 75.84 32.35 -6.66
CA SER A 6 76.34 32.11 -5.29
C SER A 6 75.27 31.88 -4.22
N MET A 7 75.36 30.69 -3.63
CA MET A 7 75.15 30.29 -2.22
C MET A 7 73.74 30.29 -1.63
N LEU A 8 73.27 29.18 -1.03
CA LEU A 8 73.67 28.59 0.27
C LEU A 8 73.29 29.47 1.47
N ALA A 9 72.79 28.79 2.50
CA ALA A 9 72.60 29.22 3.89
C ALA A 9 71.28 29.97 4.21
N ILE A 10 70.50 29.72 5.26
CA ILE A 10 70.43 28.81 6.45
C ILE A 10 69.87 29.68 7.60
N VAL A 11 69.06 29.05 8.48
CA VAL A 11 68.73 29.43 9.87
C VAL A 11 67.65 30.52 10.05
N LYS A 12 66.42 30.22 10.53
CA LYS A 12 65.95 29.61 11.81
C LYS A 12 65.74 30.70 12.88
N ILE A 13 64.64 30.55 13.63
CA ILE A 13 64.41 30.84 15.06
C ILE A 13 63.20 31.74 15.37
N ALA A 14 62.31 31.17 16.20
CA ALA A 14 61.44 31.77 17.24
C ALA A 14 60.25 32.66 16.79
N SER A 15 59.07 32.65 17.43
CA SER A 15 58.58 31.92 18.61
C SER A 15 57.06 32.17 18.79
N CYS A 16 56.43 31.26 19.55
CA CYS A 16 55.23 31.42 20.38
C CYS A 16 53.82 31.08 19.83
N ARG A 17 53.40 29.85 20.21
CA ARG A 17 52.25 29.51 21.08
C ARG A 17 50.85 30.02 20.66
N ALA A 18 49.97 29.08 20.23
CA ALA A 18 48.89 28.51 21.06
C ALA A 18 47.87 27.70 20.23
N LEU A 19 47.51 26.51 20.75
CA LEU A 19 46.27 25.72 20.56
C LEU A 19 46.03 24.85 19.29
N LYS A 20 46.27 23.53 19.48
CA LYS A 20 45.44 22.32 19.19
C LYS A 20 45.06 21.91 17.74
N GLN A 21 45.65 20.75 17.36
CA GLN A 21 45.46 19.80 16.25
C GLN A 21 44.20 18.88 16.37
N PRO A 22 43.92 17.94 15.41
CA PRO A 22 44.21 17.95 13.96
C PRO A 22 43.05 17.48 13.04
N VAL A 23 43.09 17.96 11.80
CA VAL A 23 42.43 17.40 10.60
C VAL A 23 43.55 16.84 9.70
N TYR A 24 43.44 15.60 9.24
CA TYR A 24 44.40 15.01 8.28
C TYR A 24 43.94 15.24 6.84
N SER A 25 44.85 15.81 6.04
CA SER A 25 44.66 16.26 4.67
C SER A 25 45.00 15.18 3.63
N ALA A 26 44.17 15.14 2.58
CA ALA A 26 44.41 14.43 1.33
C ALA A 26 45.35 15.25 0.42
N GLY A 27 46.32 14.58 -0.20
CA GLY A 27 47.23 15.15 -1.20
C GLY A 27 46.93 14.63 -2.60
N PHE A 28 46.55 15.55 -3.48
CA PHE A 28 46.45 15.44 -4.94
C PHE A 28 47.83 15.16 -5.58
N PHE A 29 47.89 14.32 -6.61
CA PHE A 29 48.98 14.36 -7.61
C PHE A 29 48.43 14.19 -9.03
N VAL A 30 48.84 15.14 -9.88
CA VAL A 30 48.48 15.33 -11.29
C VAL A 30 49.46 14.54 -12.19
N LEU A 31 48.93 13.82 -13.18
CA LEU A 31 49.65 13.10 -14.25
C LEU A 31 49.98 14.05 -15.42
N LEU A 32 51.24 14.07 -15.86
CA LEU A 32 51.68 14.79 -17.07
C LEU A 32 52.29 13.79 -18.06
N PHE A 33 51.58 13.53 -19.16
CA PHE A 33 52.01 12.69 -20.29
C PHE A 33 52.72 13.54 -21.35
N ILE A 34 53.85 13.05 -21.90
CA ILE A 34 54.54 13.66 -23.06
C ILE A 34 54.38 12.73 -24.29
N PHE A 35 53.87 13.30 -25.37
CA PHE A 35 53.67 12.71 -26.71
C PHE A 35 54.93 12.89 -27.59
N ILE A 36 55.33 11.88 -28.37
CA ILE A 36 56.18 12.03 -29.59
C ILE A 36 55.66 11.03 -30.67
N PRO A 37 55.52 11.42 -31.96
CA PRO A 37 54.70 10.70 -32.94
C PRO A 37 55.43 9.65 -33.81
N LEU A 38 54.61 8.75 -34.38
CA LEU A 38 54.93 7.68 -35.34
C LEU A 38 55.41 8.20 -36.70
N ASN A 39 56.32 7.45 -37.36
CA ASN A 39 56.36 7.44 -38.82
C ASN A 39 56.95 6.13 -39.42
N THR A 40 56.45 5.82 -40.63
CA THR A 40 56.93 4.89 -41.68
C THR A 40 56.30 3.49 -41.84
N GLN A 41 55.97 3.23 -43.12
CA GLN A 41 55.18 2.17 -43.71
C GLN A 41 56.01 0.96 -44.23
N HIS A 42 55.29 -0.13 -44.52
CA HIS A 42 55.51 -1.18 -45.54
C HIS A 42 56.47 -2.38 -45.30
N ASN A 43 55.82 -3.55 -45.15
CA ASN A 43 55.88 -4.82 -45.92
C ASN A 43 57.17 -5.69 -46.07
N TYR A 44 56.90 -7.01 -45.89
CA TYR A 44 57.51 -8.26 -46.42
C TYR A 44 58.47 -9.13 -45.57
N HIS A 45 58.18 -10.43 -45.69
CA HIS A 45 58.62 -11.70 -45.06
C HIS A 45 60.04 -12.20 -45.50
N PRO A 46 60.54 -13.42 -45.16
CA PRO A 46 61.31 -13.79 -43.96
C PRO A 46 62.67 -14.50 -44.29
N TYR A 47 63.38 -15.00 -43.26
CA TYR A 47 64.60 -15.85 -43.29
C TYR A 47 65.96 -15.19 -43.61
N LYS A 48 66.79 -14.97 -42.57
CA LYS A 48 67.98 -15.81 -42.27
C LYS A 48 68.70 -15.35 -41.00
N HIS A 49 69.08 -16.37 -40.26
CA HIS A 49 69.80 -16.46 -38.99
C HIS A 49 70.98 -15.51 -38.71
N ILE A 50 70.97 -15.04 -37.45
CA ILE A 50 72.05 -15.12 -36.44
C ILE A 50 72.99 -13.90 -36.24
N HIS A 51 72.94 -13.44 -34.97
CA HIS A 51 73.90 -12.64 -34.19
C HIS A 51 74.17 -11.20 -34.62
N LEU A 52 73.56 -10.23 -33.92
CA LEU A 52 74.20 -9.51 -32.81
C LEU A 52 73.21 -8.52 -32.16
N ILE A 53 73.50 -8.14 -30.91
CA ILE A 53 72.85 -7.10 -30.08
C ILE A 53 71.73 -7.60 -29.15
N SER A 54 72.22 -8.31 -28.13
CA SER A 54 71.85 -8.14 -26.73
C SER A 54 71.53 -6.67 -26.33
N ASN A 55 70.57 -6.50 -25.42
CA ASN A 55 70.26 -5.28 -24.62
C ASN A 55 68.95 -4.53 -24.91
N LYS A 56 67.83 -5.22 -25.22
CA LYS A 56 66.48 -4.62 -25.01
C LYS A 56 65.55 -5.45 -24.11
N THR A 57 65.69 -6.76 -24.07
CA THR A 57 65.01 -7.61 -23.08
C THR A 57 65.61 -7.47 -21.67
N LEU A 58 66.91 -7.17 -21.56
CA LEU A 58 67.53 -6.93 -20.26
C LEU A 58 67.02 -5.63 -19.61
N TYR A 59 66.78 -4.57 -20.37
CA TYR A 59 66.28 -3.31 -19.80
C TYR A 59 64.82 -3.39 -19.36
N TRP A 60 63.96 -4.13 -20.07
CA TRP A 60 62.57 -4.32 -19.62
C TRP A 60 62.50 -5.26 -18.41
N PHE A 61 63.34 -6.30 -18.37
CA PHE A 61 63.44 -7.20 -17.21
C PHE A 61 64.13 -6.55 -16.00
N ILE A 62 65.09 -5.64 -16.23
CA ILE A 62 65.71 -4.85 -15.16
C ILE A 62 64.77 -3.73 -14.70
N PHE A 63 63.90 -3.16 -15.54
CA PHE A 63 62.93 -2.15 -15.09
C PHE A 63 61.76 -2.80 -14.33
N THR A 64 61.29 -3.98 -14.73
CA THR A 64 60.31 -4.74 -13.94
C THR A 64 60.93 -5.31 -12.67
N LYS A 65 62.20 -5.80 -12.71
CA LYS A 65 62.93 -6.14 -11.49
C LYS A 65 63.30 -4.93 -10.65
N GLN A 66 63.57 -3.74 -11.18
CA GLN A 66 63.90 -2.56 -10.38
C GLN A 66 62.65 -1.92 -9.80
N VAL A 67 61.50 -1.93 -10.47
CA VAL A 67 60.24 -1.54 -9.83
C VAL A 67 59.82 -2.58 -8.79
N GLN A 68 59.96 -3.89 -9.06
CA GLN A 68 59.77 -4.91 -8.02
C GLN A 68 60.82 -4.84 -6.91
N THR A 69 62.07 -4.47 -7.19
CA THR A 69 63.13 -4.40 -6.16
C THR A 69 63.22 -3.06 -5.43
N THR A 70 62.63 -2.00 -5.96
CA THR A 70 62.49 -0.73 -5.23
C THR A 70 61.23 -0.77 -4.36
N ILE A 71 60.18 -1.48 -4.81
CA ILE A 71 59.08 -1.90 -3.92
C ILE A 71 59.57 -2.93 -2.89
N SER A 72 60.59 -3.74 -3.21
CA SER A 72 61.23 -4.66 -2.26
C SER A 72 62.47 -4.09 -1.53
N LYS A 73 62.74 -2.78 -1.60
CA LYS A 73 63.83 -2.11 -0.83
C LYS A 73 63.33 -1.02 0.12
N HIS A 74 62.03 -0.71 0.11
CA HIS A 74 61.32 -0.41 1.35
C HIS A 74 60.89 -1.73 2.01
N THR A 75 61.88 -2.55 2.36
CA THR A 75 61.72 -3.60 3.38
C THR A 75 61.49 -2.91 4.72
N LEU A 76 60.24 -2.53 4.97
CA LEU A 76 59.66 -2.70 6.29
C LEU A 76 59.91 -4.15 6.69
N HIS A 77 60.43 -4.38 7.88
CA HIS A 77 60.78 -5.71 8.35
C HIS A 77 59.61 -6.68 8.11
N ARG A 78 59.89 -7.78 7.41
CA ARG A 78 58.96 -8.85 7.01
C ARG A 78 58.32 -9.62 8.19
N LYS A 79 58.46 -9.11 9.41
CA LYS A 79 57.88 -9.62 10.66
C LYS A 79 56.67 -8.79 11.15
N ASP A 80 56.38 -7.64 10.53
CA ASP A 80 55.44 -6.66 11.10
C ASP A 80 54.13 -6.48 10.31
N VAL A 81 53.87 -7.30 9.27
CA VAL A 81 52.74 -7.08 8.35
C VAL A 81 51.44 -7.80 8.78
N VAL A 82 51.53 -8.90 9.53
CA VAL A 82 50.37 -9.80 9.73
C VAL A 82 49.43 -9.36 10.86
N TYR A 83 49.93 -8.63 11.87
CA TYR A 83 49.14 -8.24 13.03
C TYR A 83 49.07 -6.71 13.16
N MET A 84 48.04 -6.11 12.54
CA MET A 84 47.73 -4.68 12.69
C MET A 84 46.49 -4.50 13.59
N PRO A 85 46.64 -4.47 14.93
CA PRO A 85 45.51 -4.33 15.86
C PRO A 85 44.74 -3.02 15.67
N GLN A 86 45.32 -2.04 14.98
CA GLN A 86 44.69 -0.75 14.66
C GLN A 86 43.45 -0.88 13.77
N HIS A 87 43.42 -1.92 12.91
CA HIS A 87 42.33 -2.19 11.97
C HIS A 87 41.36 -3.28 12.45
N MET A 88 41.50 -3.72 13.70
CA MET A 88 40.66 -4.76 14.31
C MET A 88 39.80 -4.19 15.44
N ASP A 89 38.62 -4.77 15.64
CA ASP A 89 37.77 -4.44 16.78
C ASP A 89 38.36 -5.02 18.08
N LYS A 90 38.03 -4.40 19.22
CA LYS A 90 38.56 -4.81 20.54
C LYS A 90 38.24 -6.27 20.86
N GLU A 91 37.06 -6.73 20.48
CA GLU A 91 36.63 -8.12 20.68
C GLU A 91 37.43 -9.11 19.81
N LEU A 92 37.79 -8.71 18.59
CA LEU A 92 38.60 -9.54 17.69
C LEU A 92 40.04 -9.66 18.20
N ILE A 93 40.61 -8.57 18.69
CA ILE A 93 41.95 -8.56 19.33
C ILE A 93 41.95 -9.51 20.54
N ALA A 94 40.96 -9.38 21.42
CA ALA A 94 40.82 -10.25 22.59
C ALA A 94 40.66 -11.73 22.21
N LEU A 95 40.01 -12.02 21.08
CA LEU A 95 39.87 -13.39 20.57
C LEU A 95 41.20 -13.96 20.08
N ILE A 96 42.02 -13.16 19.39
CA ILE A 96 43.35 -13.60 18.95
C ILE A 96 44.26 -13.81 20.17
N GLU A 97 44.26 -12.90 21.14
CA GLU A 97 44.99 -13.06 22.41
C GLU A 97 44.58 -14.35 23.15
N LEU A 98 43.29 -14.66 23.17
CA LEU A 98 42.76 -15.90 23.74
C LEU A 98 43.26 -17.13 22.98
N SER A 99 43.31 -17.08 21.65
CA SER A 99 43.83 -18.18 20.82
C SER A 99 45.32 -18.44 21.09
N GLU A 100 46.12 -17.39 21.30
CA GLU A 100 47.52 -17.53 21.70
C GLU A 100 47.66 -18.12 23.12
N GLU A 101 46.78 -17.74 24.05
CA GLU A 101 46.76 -18.32 25.39
C GLU A 101 46.44 -19.83 25.35
N ILE A 102 45.50 -20.24 24.49
CA ILE A 102 45.15 -21.65 24.29
C ILE A 102 46.34 -22.42 23.69
N ALA A 103 47.02 -21.86 22.68
CA ALA A 103 48.20 -22.47 22.09
C ALA A 103 49.34 -22.65 23.11
N ARG A 104 49.59 -21.64 23.96
CA ARG A 104 50.56 -21.76 25.07
C ARG A 104 50.16 -22.82 26.08
N LYS A 105 48.87 -22.95 26.40
CA LYS A 105 48.36 -24.02 27.30
C LYS A 105 48.54 -25.41 26.72
N MET A 106 48.33 -25.57 25.42
CA MET A 106 48.59 -26.82 24.68
C MET A 106 50.09 -27.09 24.45
N LYS A 107 50.98 -26.20 24.88
CA LYS A 107 52.44 -26.26 24.65
C LYS A 107 52.81 -26.31 23.17
N ALA A 108 51.99 -25.70 22.31
CA ALA A 108 52.26 -25.56 20.89
C ALA A 108 53.24 -24.39 20.64
N ASN A 109 54.20 -24.58 19.73
CA ASN A 109 55.12 -23.53 19.29
C ASN A 109 54.54 -22.65 18.16
N TYR A 110 53.31 -22.93 17.75
CA TYR A 110 52.65 -22.25 16.64
C TYR A 110 51.20 -21.90 16.99
N LEU A 111 50.66 -20.90 16.30
CA LEU A 111 49.23 -20.60 16.28
C LEU A 111 48.62 -21.14 14.98
N GLY A 112 47.79 -22.17 15.12
CA GLY A 112 47.02 -22.77 14.04
C GLY A 112 45.53 -22.42 14.07
N SER A 113 44.82 -22.79 13.01
CA SER A 113 43.39 -22.53 12.85
C SER A 113 42.53 -23.19 13.94
N GLU A 114 42.97 -24.34 14.46
CA GLU A 114 42.34 -25.10 15.54
C GLU A 114 42.34 -24.33 16.87
N HIS A 115 43.39 -23.55 17.14
CA HIS A 115 43.46 -22.68 18.32
C HIS A 115 42.47 -21.51 18.22
N ILE A 116 42.28 -20.97 16.99
CA ILE A 116 41.28 -19.93 16.71
C ILE A 116 39.87 -20.51 16.87
N LEU A 117 39.61 -21.71 16.37
CA LEU A 117 38.33 -22.41 16.54
C LEU A 117 38.00 -22.63 18.03
N LEU A 118 38.97 -23.07 18.83
CA LEU A 118 38.80 -23.22 20.28
C LEU A 118 38.50 -21.88 20.97
N ALA A 119 39.16 -20.79 20.56
CA ALA A 119 38.86 -19.46 21.06
C ALA A 119 37.41 -19.03 20.71
N LEU A 120 36.97 -19.29 19.47
CA LEU A 120 35.61 -19.03 19.01
C LEU A 120 34.57 -19.80 19.83
N LEU A 121 34.80 -21.08 20.12
CA LEU A 121 33.92 -21.91 20.97
C LEU A 121 33.78 -21.38 22.41
N LYS A 122 34.78 -20.63 22.90
CA LYS A 122 34.79 -20.05 24.25
C LYS A 122 34.15 -18.65 24.28
N THR A 123 34.26 -17.89 23.19
CA THR A 123 33.68 -16.55 23.07
C THR A 123 32.16 -16.60 22.97
N LYS A 124 31.45 -15.72 23.68
CA LYS A 124 29.97 -15.69 23.67
C LYS A 124 29.38 -15.18 22.35
N ASN A 125 30.12 -14.31 21.65
CA ASN A 125 29.70 -13.59 20.45
C ASN A 125 30.06 -14.30 19.13
N SER A 126 30.37 -15.60 19.17
CA SER A 126 30.76 -16.40 18.01
C SER A 126 29.54 -17.12 17.41
N TYR A 127 29.33 -16.98 16.09
CA TYR A 127 28.29 -17.72 15.38
C TYR A 127 28.60 -19.21 15.32
N ILE A 128 29.87 -19.58 15.18
CA ILE A 128 30.31 -20.99 15.19
C ILE A 128 29.92 -21.65 16.50
N ARG A 129 30.12 -20.99 17.65
CA ARG A 129 29.71 -21.53 18.95
C ARG A 129 28.21 -21.82 19.02
N VAL A 130 27.39 -20.87 18.59
CA VAL A 130 25.92 -21.01 18.65
C VAL A 130 25.46 -22.12 17.70
N PHE A 131 25.99 -22.15 16.48
CA PHE A 131 25.59 -23.10 15.46
C PHE A 131 26.00 -24.54 15.78
N VAL A 132 27.18 -24.75 16.37
CA VAL A 132 27.70 -26.09 16.61
C VAL A 132 27.19 -26.71 17.94
N SER A 133 26.46 -25.95 18.76
CA SER A 133 25.86 -26.44 20.01
C SER A 133 25.02 -27.74 19.85
N PRO A 134 24.19 -27.93 18.80
CA PRO A 134 23.43 -29.17 18.58
C PRO A 134 24.31 -30.37 18.19
N TYR A 135 25.49 -30.13 17.61
CA TYR A 135 26.42 -31.15 17.15
C TYR A 135 27.33 -31.71 18.27
N GLN A 136 27.08 -31.31 19.53
CA GLN A 136 27.86 -31.72 20.72
C GLN A 136 29.36 -31.35 20.66
N MET A 137 29.75 -30.46 19.74
CA MET A 137 31.11 -29.92 19.68
C MET A 137 31.25 -28.84 20.75
N THR A 138 31.78 -29.21 21.91
CA THR A 138 32.08 -28.28 22.99
C THR A 138 33.58 -27.99 23.06
N TYR A 139 33.96 -26.87 23.68
CA TYR A 139 35.37 -26.53 23.90
C TYR A 139 36.15 -27.70 24.51
N ASN A 140 35.59 -28.38 25.54
CA ASN A 140 36.27 -29.47 26.23
C ASN A 140 36.51 -30.67 25.31
N ASN A 141 35.49 -31.08 24.55
CA ASN A 141 35.60 -32.25 23.66
C ASN A 141 36.66 -32.05 22.57
N VAL A 142 36.69 -30.85 21.96
CA VAL A 142 37.67 -30.52 20.92
C VAL A 142 39.07 -30.33 21.52
N TYR A 143 39.15 -29.76 22.72
CA TYR A 143 40.43 -29.59 23.43
C TYR A 143 41.07 -30.94 23.75
N GLU A 144 40.31 -31.90 24.29
CA GLU A 144 40.78 -33.25 24.59
C GLU A 144 41.21 -34.01 23.34
N ALA A 145 40.46 -33.89 22.24
CA ALA A 145 40.82 -34.52 20.95
C ALA A 145 42.16 -33.99 20.40
N LEU A 146 42.39 -32.68 20.51
CA LEU A 146 43.62 -32.05 20.02
C LEU A 146 44.83 -32.28 20.95
N GLU A 147 44.61 -32.36 22.27
CA GLU A 147 45.68 -32.64 23.24
C GLU A 147 46.35 -33.99 22.99
N GLN A 148 45.58 -34.99 22.52
CA GLN A 148 46.10 -36.32 22.16
C GLN A 148 46.99 -36.31 20.91
N CYS A 149 46.88 -35.28 20.06
CA CYS A 149 47.61 -35.17 18.80
C CYS A 149 48.88 -34.28 18.90
N CYS A 150 49.06 -33.53 19.98
CA CYS A 150 50.14 -32.56 20.09
C CYS A 150 51.49 -33.19 20.45
N VAL A 151 52.52 -32.90 19.65
CA VAL A 151 53.91 -33.25 19.93
C VAL A 151 54.54 -32.17 20.82
N TYR A 152 55.02 -32.56 22.01
CA TYR A 152 55.63 -31.63 22.96
C TYR A 152 56.89 -30.96 22.39
N SER A 153 56.93 -29.64 22.44
CA SER A 153 58.11 -28.85 22.05
C SER A 153 58.41 -27.75 23.06
N SER A 154 59.70 -27.58 23.37
CA SER A 154 60.20 -26.64 24.38
C SER A 154 60.83 -25.41 23.73
N MET A 155 60.04 -24.50 23.15
CA MET A 155 60.55 -23.20 22.68
C MET A 155 59.56 -22.07 22.98
N ASN A 156 60.07 -20.90 23.39
CA ASN A 156 59.29 -19.79 23.96
C ASN A 156 58.66 -18.83 22.94
N SER A 157 58.90 -18.99 21.63
CA SER A 157 58.37 -18.07 20.61
C SER A 157 57.23 -18.73 19.81
N LEU A 158 56.02 -18.19 19.98
CA LEU A 158 54.85 -18.58 19.19
C LEU A 158 54.98 -18.02 17.76
N THR A 159 54.74 -18.85 16.75
CA THR A 159 54.75 -18.44 15.33
C THR A 159 53.40 -18.66 14.67
N PHE A 160 52.92 -17.75 13.83
CA PHE A 160 51.69 -17.97 13.08
C PHE A 160 51.91 -19.02 11.98
N THR A 161 50.96 -19.93 11.81
CA THR A 161 50.96 -20.84 10.65
C THR A 161 50.56 -20.08 9.39
N LYS A 162 51.04 -20.52 8.22
CA LYS A 162 50.71 -19.89 6.93
C LYS A 162 49.20 -19.83 6.66
N SER A 163 48.44 -20.82 7.13
CA SER A 163 46.97 -20.82 7.04
C SER A 163 46.36 -19.69 7.88
N VAL A 164 46.84 -19.48 9.11
CA VAL A 164 46.36 -18.38 9.96
C VAL A 164 46.76 -17.02 9.41
N GLU A 165 47.98 -16.87 8.89
CA GLU A 165 48.41 -15.64 8.22
C GLU A 165 47.46 -15.31 7.04
N ALA A 166 47.15 -16.30 6.21
CA ALA A 166 46.21 -16.14 5.09
C ALA A 166 44.78 -15.79 5.55
N ILE A 167 44.26 -16.42 6.62
CA ILE A 167 42.95 -16.11 7.19
C ILE A 167 42.90 -14.64 7.66
N LEU A 168 43.92 -14.18 8.39
CA LEU A 168 43.98 -12.81 8.90
C LEU A 168 44.11 -11.79 7.76
N GLU A 169 44.92 -12.07 6.75
CA GLU A 169 45.03 -11.24 5.54
C GLU A 169 43.69 -11.15 4.81
N CYS A 170 43.00 -12.27 4.61
CA CYS A 170 41.67 -12.31 3.99
C CYS A 170 40.65 -11.51 4.81
N THR A 171 40.70 -11.63 6.14
CA THR A 171 39.82 -10.90 7.06
C THR A 171 40.03 -9.39 6.88
N LEU A 172 41.27 -8.91 6.88
CA LEU A 172 41.60 -7.50 6.65
C LEU A 172 41.21 -7.06 5.23
N GLN A 173 41.48 -7.85 4.21
CA GLN A 173 41.12 -7.54 2.83
C GLN A 173 39.60 -7.35 2.67
N SER A 174 38.80 -8.21 3.32
CA SER A 174 37.34 -8.09 3.31
C SER A 174 36.85 -6.77 3.92
N THR A 175 37.57 -6.21 4.90
CA THR A 175 37.23 -4.90 5.47
C THR A 175 37.56 -3.74 4.54
N TYR A 176 38.67 -3.82 3.81
CA TYR A 176 39.05 -2.79 2.84
C TYR A 176 38.11 -2.77 1.64
N THR A 177 37.72 -3.93 1.12
CA THR A 177 36.76 -4.04 0.01
C THR A 177 35.37 -3.52 0.38
N GLU A 178 35.01 -3.61 1.66
CA GLU A 178 33.70 -3.20 2.17
C GLU A 178 33.71 -1.80 2.80
N HIS A 179 34.81 -1.04 2.67
CA HIS A 179 35.00 0.28 3.27
C HIS A 179 34.69 0.32 4.78
N LYS A 180 34.93 -0.78 5.50
CA LYS A 180 34.75 -0.87 6.96
C LYS A 180 35.95 -0.24 7.67
N GLN A 181 35.69 0.43 8.79
CA GLN A 181 36.77 1.01 9.61
C GLN A 181 37.56 -0.03 10.41
N LYS A 182 36.91 -1.15 10.82
CA LYS A 182 37.52 -2.20 11.65
C LYS A 182 36.95 -3.59 11.33
N ALA A 183 37.82 -4.61 11.38
CA ALA A 183 37.47 -6.03 11.27
C ALA A 183 36.81 -6.55 12.54
N LYS A 184 35.76 -7.35 12.38
CA LYS A 184 35.02 -7.97 13.49
C LYS A 184 35.20 -9.49 13.51
N ILE A 185 34.82 -10.12 14.63
CA ILE A 185 34.87 -11.59 14.80
C ILE A 185 34.15 -12.33 13.66
N ARG A 186 32.99 -11.83 13.21
CA ARG A 186 32.25 -12.41 12.08
C ARG A 186 33.05 -12.46 10.78
N ASP A 187 33.89 -11.46 10.52
CA ASP A 187 34.66 -11.38 9.28
C ASP A 187 35.78 -12.45 9.31
N LEU A 188 36.33 -12.72 10.51
CA LEU A 188 37.27 -13.82 10.75
C LEU A 188 36.60 -15.19 10.61
N GLU A 189 35.39 -15.37 11.13
CA GLU A 189 34.63 -16.63 10.99
C GLU A 189 34.33 -16.93 9.52
N LEU A 190 33.90 -15.94 8.74
CA LEU A 190 33.71 -16.10 7.29
C LEU A 190 35.01 -16.45 6.57
N ALA A 191 36.11 -15.75 6.89
CA ALA A 191 37.42 -16.04 6.31
C ALA A 191 37.86 -17.48 6.64
N LEU A 192 37.73 -17.93 7.89
CA LEU A 192 38.06 -19.29 8.30
C LEU A 192 37.28 -20.34 7.48
N LEU A 193 35.99 -20.12 7.24
CA LEU A 193 35.16 -21.04 6.46
C LEU A 193 35.46 -21.00 4.94
N GLN A 194 36.17 -19.99 4.44
CA GLN A 194 36.59 -19.90 3.04
C GLN A 194 37.84 -20.73 2.71
N TYR A 195 38.64 -21.11 3.72
CA TYR A 195 39.85 -21.90 3.55
C TYR A 195 39.62 -23.38 3.92
N PRO A 196 39.32 -24.26 2.95
CA PRO A 196 39.05 -25.67 3.21
C PRO A 196 40.29 -26.46 3.69
N GLU A 197 41.50 -25.96 3.41
CA GLU A 197 42.77 -26.58 3.83
C GLU A 197 43.13 -26.32 5.32
N CYS A 198 42.24 -25.68 6.08
CA CYS A 198 42.48 -25.37 7.49
C CYS A 198 42.02 -26.51 8.40
N VAL A 199 42.82 -26.81 9.43
CA VAL A 199 42.49 -27.81 10.47
C VAL A 199 41.13 -27.51 11.12
N ALA A 200 40.81 -26.25 11.34
CA ALA A 200 39.49 -25.86 11.85
C ALA A 200 38.34 -26.26 10.94
N TYR A 201 38.53 -26.19 9.62
CA TYR A 201 37.53 -26.59 8.63
C TYR A 201 37.35 -28.12 8.63
N GLU A 202 38.46 -28.86 8.70
CA GLU A 202 38.46 -30.33 8.80
C GLU A 202 37.76 -30.81 10.08
N LEU A 203 38.02 -30.18 11.22
CA LEU A 203 37.35 -30.48 12.48
C LEU A 203 35.83 -30.27 12.38
N LEU A 204 35.38 -29.17 11.75
CA LEU A 204 33.95 -28.93 11.53
C LEU A 204 33.30 -30.05 10.68
N LEU A 205 34.00 -30.56 9.66
CA LEU A 205 33.53 -31.68 8.86
C LEU A 205 33.48 -33.00 9.64
N GLU A 206 34.45 -33.26 10.51
CA GLU A 206 34.51 -34.47 11.33
C GLU A 206 33.30 -34.56 12.28
N TYR A 207 32.91 -33.43 12.87
CA TYR A 207 31.70 -33.31 13.69
C TYR A 207 30.40 -33.24 12.87
N LYS A 208 30.47 -33.46 11.54
CA LYS A 208 29.34 -33.46 10.59
C LYS A 208 28.57 -32.14 10.55
N VAL A 209 29.26 -31.02 10.78
CA VAL A 209 28.65 -29.68 10.73
C VAL A 209 28.36 -29.30 9.27
N ASP A 210 27.15 -28.84 8.97
CA ASP A 210 26.84 -28.29 7.65
C ASP A 210 27.46 -26.89 7.50
N ILE A 211 28.60 -26.84 6.79
CA ILE A 211 29.36 -25.61 6.56
C ILE A 211 28.61 -24.65 5.64
N ASN A 212 27.79 -25.14 4.71
CA ASN A 212 27.03 -24.27 3.81
C ASN A 212 25.92 -23.56 4.56
N GLU A 213 25.23 -24.26 5.46
CA GLU A 213 24.23 -23.67 6.33
C GLU A 213 24.87 -22.62 7.27
N LEU A 214 26.01 -22.95 7.90
CA LEU A 214 26.76 -22.03 8.75
C LEU A 214 27.19 -20.75 7.99
N LYS A 215 27.73 -20.88 6.78
CA LYS A 215 28.07 -19.73 5.93
C LYS A 215 26.84 -18.87 5.64
N SER A 216 25.73 -19.51 5.27
CA SER A 216 24.50 -18.81 4.93
C SER A 216 23.94 -17.99 6.10
N LEU A 217 24.09 -18.48 7.34
CA LEU A 217 23.66 -17.79 8.56
C LEU A 217 24.53 -16.57 8.85
N ILE A 218 25.85 -16.72 8.79
CA ILE A 218 26.78 -15.59 9.03
C ILE A 218 26.62 -14.52 7.94
N GLU A 219 26.41 -14.93 6.69
CA GLU A 219 26.07 -14.03 5.60
C GLU A 219 24.73 -13.33 5.83
N ARG A 220 23.70 -14.04 6.33
CA ARG A 220 22.38 -13.47 6.65
C ARG A 220 22.45 -12.32 7.64
N ASP A 221 23.14 -12.52 8.75
CA ASP A 221 23.29 -11.48 9.78
C ASP A 221 24.13 -10.29 9.29
N LYS A 222 25.08 -10.54 8.39
CA LYS A 222 25.89 -9.48 7.79
C LYS A 222 25.01 -8.49 7.03
N TRP A 223 24.13 -8.96 6.15
CA TRP A 223 23.30 -8.05 5.35
C TRP A 223 22.09 -7.51 6.08
N MET A 224 21.49 -8.26 7.01
CA MET A 224 20.50 -7.70 7.94
C MET A 224 21.06 -6.50 8.68
N SER A 225 22.31 -6.58 9.17
CA SER A 225 22.97 -5.47 9.86
C SER A 225 23.27 -4.26 8.97
N GLU A 226 23.33 -4.43 7.65
CA GLU A 226 23.53 -3.32 6.70
C GLU A 226 22.22 -2.66 6.33
N LEU A 227 21.19 -3.44 5.98
CA LEU A 227 19.87 -2.92 5.63
C LEU A 227 19.16 -2.31 6.84
N ASN A 228 19.29 -2.89 8.05
CA ASN A 228 18.68 -2.35 9.27
C ASN A 228 19.31 -1.00 9.71
N LYS A 229 20.45 -0.59 9.16
CA LYS A 229 21.03 0.76 9.42
C LYS A 229 20.33 1.86 8.62
N ILE A 230 19.66 1.49 7.52
CA ILE A 230 18.93 2.43 6.68
C ILE A 230 17.65 2.79 7.43
N LYS A 231 17.49 4.06 7.81
CA LYS A 231 16.36 4.52 8.62
C LYS A 231 15.02 4.41 7.89
N GLU A 232 15.09 4.39 6.57
CA GLU A 232 13.96 4.36 5.65
C GLU A 232 13.38 2.96 5.47
N LEU A 233 14.11 1.92 5.88
CA LEU A 233 13.70 0.52 5.78
C LEU A 233 13.33 -0.04 7.15
N GLN A 234 12.15 -0.64 7.24
CA GLN A 234 11.70 -1.37 8.42
C GLN A 234 11.62 -2.87 8.12
N ASN A 235 12.30 -3.68 8.93
CA ASN A 235 12.27 -5.13 8.80
C ASN A 235 10.95 -5.69 9.38
N LEU A 236 10.06 -6.17 8.51
CA LEU A 236 8.76 -6.71 8.92
C LEU A 236 8.87 -8.07 9.61
N ASN A 237 9.84 -8.91 9.22
CA ASN A 237 10.01 -10.24 9.81
C ASN A 237 10.32 -10.14 11.31
N ILE A 238 11.20 -9.21 11.72
CA ILE A 238 11.54 -8.99 13.14
C ILE A 238 10.35 -8.39 13.89
N LYS A 239 9.65 -7.42 13.27
CA LYS A 239 8.46 -6.80 13.85
C LYS A 239 7.40 -7.85 14.19
N MET A 240 7.20 -8.82 13.28
CA MET A 240 6.12 -9.80 13.36
C MET A 240 6.49 -11.09 14.12
N GLU A 241 7.75 -11.31 14.50
CA GLU A 241 8.22 -12.57 15.10
C GLU A 241 7.47 -12.95 16.38
N ASN A 242 7.08 -11.97 17.20
CA ASN A 242 6.36 -12.17 18.46
C ASN A 242 4.87 -11.80 18.36
N GLU A 243 4.40 -11.38 17.18
CA GLU A 243 3.02 -10.96 16.98
C GLU A 243 2.12 -12.15 16.65
N LYS A 244 0.87 -12.08 17.10
CA LYS A 244 -0.15 -13.08 16.77
C LYS A 244 -0.61 -12.89 15.33
N PRO A 245 -1.13 -13.95 14.66
CA PRO A 245 -1.63 -13.84 13.30
C PRO A 245 -2.62 -12.68 13.17
N ILE A 246 -2.31 -11.75 12.27
CA ILE A 246 -3.04 -10.48 12.13
C ILE A 246 -4.26 -10.67 11.23
N VAL A 247 -4.19 -11.62 10.28
CA VAL A 247 -5.22 -11.84 9.26
C VAL A 247 -5.65 -13.30 9.26
N LEU A 248 -6.95 -13.54 9.49
CA LEU A 248 -7.59 -14.84 9.33
C LEU A 248 -8.42 -14.86 8.02
N GLY A 249 -8.46 -15.99 7.31
CA GLY A 249 -9.32 -16.16 6.13
C GLY A 249 -8.77 -15.68 4.77
N ARG A 250 -7.54 -15.13 4.70
CA ARG A 250 -6.88 -14.66 3.46
C ARG A 250 -5.81 -15.60 2.91
N ASP A 251 -5.92 -16.90 3.20
CA ASP A 251 -4.90 -17.88 2.83
C ASP A 251 -4.68 -17.98 1.32
N LYS A 252 -5.72 -17.78 0.50
CA LYS A 252 -5.61 -17.84 -0.96
C LYS A 252 -4.68 -16.74 -1.49
N GLU A 253 -4.89 -15.52 -1.02
CA GLU A 253 -4.09 -14.35 -1.39
C GLU A 253 -2.66 -14.48 -0.86
N ILE A 254 -2.50 -14.90 0.40
CA ILE A 254 -1.18 -15.13 1.02
C ILE A 254 -0.39 -16.20 0.24
N ASN A 255 -1.01 -17.33 -0.08
CA ASN A 255 -0.38 -18.41 -0.85
C ASN A 255 -0.03 -17.96 -2.27
N MET A 256 -0.85 -17.09 -2.88
CA MET A 256 -0.54 -16.50 -4.18
C MET A 256 0.70 -15.61 -4.12
N ILE A 257 0.83 -14.78 -3.07
CA ILE A 257 2.02 -13.93 -2.86
C ILE A 257 3.27 -14.80 -2.70
N ILE A 258 3.21 -15.83 -1.85
CA ILE A 258 4.31 -16.78 -1.63
C ILE A 258 4.69 -17.48 -2.95
N THR A 259 3.69 -17.91 -3.73
CA THR A 259 3.89 -18.55 -5.04
C THR A 259 4.59 -17.61 -6.01
N ILE A 260 4.17 -16.34 -6.08
CA ILE A 260 4.77 -15.33 -6.98
C ILE A 260 6.21 -15.01 -6.57
N LEU A 261 6.46 -14.79 -5.28
CA LEU A 261 7.81 -14.49 -4.75
C LEU A 261 8.80 -15.64 -4.96
N SER A 262 8.29 -16.88 -4.99
CA SER A 262 9.09 -18.09 -5.24
C SER A 262 9.51 -18.25 -6.71
N ARG A 263 8.95 -17.46 -7.64
CA ARG A 263 9.31 -17.55 -9.06
C ARG A 263 10.72 -17.02 -9.32
N LYS A 264 11.37 -17.58 -10.34
CA LYS A 264 12.66 -17.09 -10.84
C LYS A 264 12.53 -15.76 -11.60
N GLU A 265 11.44 -15.60 -12.34
CA GLU A 265 11.11 -14.42 -13.16
C GLU A 265 9.70 -13.91 -12.80
N LYS A 266 9.48 -12.59 -12.94
CA LYS A 266 8.23 -11.91 -12.54
C LYS A 266 7.86 -12.16 -11.07
N ALA A 267 8.86 -12.08 -10.20
CA ALA A 267 8.72 -12.29 -8.76
C ALA A 267 8.23 -11.04 -8.01
N ASN A 268 7.44 -10.18 -8.66
CA ASN A 268 6.95 -8.93 -8.07
C ASN A 268 5.42 -8.98 -7.98
N PRO A 269 4.84 -9.32 -6.83
CA PRO A 269 3.40 -9.26 -6.65
C PRO A 269 2.94 -7.80 -6.50
N LEU A 270 1.79 -7.47 -7.09
CA LEU A 270 1.11 -6.19 -6.94
C LEU A 270 -0.31 -6.43 -6.41
N LEU A 271 -0.54 -6.00 -5.17
CA LEU A 271 -1.84 -6.08 -4.50
C LEU A 271 -2.72 -4.92 -4.96
N ILE A 272 -3.84 -5.25 -5.61
CA ILE A 272 -4.83 -4.29 -6.09
C ILE A 272 -6.10 -4.46 -5.28
N GLY A 273 -6.63 -3.38 -4.73
CA GLY A 273 -7.92 -3.37 -4.06
C GLY A 273 -8.25 -2.01 -3.48
N GLU A 274 -9.40 -1.86 -2.85
CA GLU A 274 -9.80 -0.60 -2.22
C GLU A 274 -8.99 -0.31 -0.94
N PRO A 275 -8.89 0.97 -0.50
CA PRO A 275 -8.25 1.30 0.77
C PRO A 275 -9.06 0.72 1.95
N GLY A 276 -8.36 0.31 3.02
CA GLY A 276 -9.00 -0.23 4.23
C GLY A 276 -9.28 -1.74 4.22
N ILE A 277 -9.04 -2.45 3.12
CA ILE A 277 -9.26 -3.91 3.04
C ILE A 277 -8.19 -4.78 3.72
N GLY A 278 -7.13 -4.16 4.26
CA GLY A 278 -6.05 -4.86 4.97
C GLY A 278 -4.89 -5.37 4.09
N LYS A 279 -4.51 -4.64 3.03
CA LYS A 279 -3.38 -5.03 2.16
C LYS A 279 -2.05 -5.16 2.90
N SER A 280 -1.73 -4.17 3.74
CA SER A 280 -0.50 -4.15 4.54
C SER A 280 -0.52 -5.27 5.58
N ALA A 281 -1.69 -5.57 6.16
CA ALA A 281 -1.88 -6.69 7.08
C ALA A 281 -1.62 -8.06 6.42
N ILE A 282 -1.98 -8.24 5.14
CA ILE A 282 -1.65 -9.47 4.38
C ILE A 282 -0.12 -9.63 4.25
N ILE A 283 0.62 -8.54 4.04
CA ILE A 283 2.09 -8.59 3.93
C ILE A 283 2.75 -8.83 5.28
N GLU A 284 2.22 -8.23 6.35
CA GLU A 284 2.65 -8.52 7.71
C GLU A 284 2.45 -10.01 8.06
N GLU A 285 1.33 -10.61 7.67
CA GLU A 285 1.10 -12.05 7.84
C GLU A 285 2.06 -12.91 7.00
N VAL A 286 2.39 -12.50 5.77
CA VAL A 286 3.44 -13.16 4.98
C VAL A 286 4.79 -13.10 5.71
N ALA A 287 5.15 -11.93 6.26
CA ALA A 287 6.40 -11.77 7.01
C ALA A 287 6.42 -12.65 8.27
N ARG A 288 5.30 -12.75 8.99
CA ARG A 288 5.11 -13.66 10.14
C ARG A 288 5.34 -15.13 9.75
N ARG A 289 4.73 -15.59 8.65
CA ARG A 289 4.90 -16.97 8.15
C ARG A 289 6.34 -17.27 7.78
N ILE A 290 7.06 -16.30 7.20
CA ILE A 290 8.49 -16.47 6.91
C ILE A 290 9.28 -16.60 8.22
N ALA A 291 9.02 -15.76 9.22
CA ALA A 291 9.70 -15.81 10.52
C ALA A 291 9.51 -17.16 11.24
N HIS A 292 8.30 -17.73 11.20
CA HIS A 292 8.03 -19.06 11.77
C HIS A 292 8.39 -20.25 10.87
N LYS A 293 8.99 -20.01 9.69
CA LYS A 293 9.32 -21.06 8.70
C LYS A 293 8.11 -21.84 8.18
N GLU A 294 6.92 -21.23 8.16
CA GLU A 294 5.67 -21.77 7.60
C GLU A 294 5.59 -21.61 6.05
N VAL A 295 6.72 -21.30 5.40
CA VAL A 295 6.85 -21.06 3.96
C VAL A 295 7.75 -22.12 3.30
N PRO A 296 7.66 -22.33 1.97
CA PRO A 296 8.55 -23.23 1.24
C PRO A 296 10.03 -22.93 1.50
N VAL A 297 10.89 -23.95 1.47
CA VAL A 297 12.33 -23.85 1.79
C VAL A 297 13.02 -22.73 1.01
N CYS A 298 12.65 -22.52 -0.26
CA CYS A 298 13.21 -21.46 -1.10
C CYS A 298 12.94 -20.03 -0.62
N MET A 299 11.98 -19.84 0.29
CA MET A 299 11.55 -18.53 0.80
C MET A 299 11.87 -18.34 2.29
N GLN A 300 12.31 -19.38 3.01
CA GLN A 300 12.60 -19.29 4.45
C GLN A 300 13.68 -18.24 4.80
N ASP A 301 14.59 -18.00 3.87
CA ASP A 301 15.71 -17.06 4.07
C ASP A 301 15.39 -15.63 3.60
N THR A 302 14.15 -15.40 3.20
CA THR A 302 13.69 -14.13 2.61
C THR A 302 13.34 -13.14 3.71
N ILE A 303 13.67 -11.87 3.53
CA ILE A 303 13.32 -10.80 4.48
C ILE A 303 12.57 -9.71 3.74
N ILE A 304 11.43 -9.31 4.30
CA ILE A 304 10.59 -8.25 3.77
C ILE A 304 10.92 -6.95 4.51
N TYR A 305 11.29 -5.94 3.74
CA TYR A 305 11.54 -4.58 4.21
C TYR A 305 10.44 -3.65 3.73
N GLU A 306 9.74 -3.02 4.65
CA GLU A 306 8.82 -1.93 4.34
C GLU A 306 9.60 -0.65 4.08
N LEU A 307 9.32 0.00 2.95
CA LEU A 307 9.88 1.31 2.58
C LEU A 307 8.93 2.42 3.00
N ASN A 308 9.36 3.26 3.94
CA ASN A 308 8.57 4.41 4.33
C ASN A 308 8.89 5.62 3.44
N ILE A 309 7.93 6.03 2.60
CA ILE A 309 8.10 7.17 1.68
C ILE A 309 8.23 8.49 2.44
N ASN A 310 7.55 8.64 3.59
CA ASN A 310 7.59 9.88 4.38
C ASN A 310 8.98 10.15 4.96
N THR A 311 9.73 9.11 5.35
CA THR A 311 11.10 9.26 5.85
C THR A 311 12.10 9.52 4.71
N LEU A 312 11.76 9.16 3.48
CA LEU A 312 12.55 9.51 2.30
C LEU A 312 12.43 10.98 1.96
N VAL A 313 11.21 11.53 1.98
CA VAL A 313 10.95 12.97 1.77
C VAL A 313 11.55 13.80 2.91
N ALA A 314 11.53 13.27 4.13
CA ALA A 314 12.15 13.91 5.28
C ALA A 314 13.67 14.07 5.08
N GLY A 315 14.13 15.31 5.01
CA GLY A 315 15.54 15.66 4.88
C GLY A 315 16.05 15.79 3.44
N THR A 316 15.19 15.62 2.43
CA THR A 316 15.51 15.95 1.03
C THR A 316 14.90 17.31 0.70
N LYS A 317 15.73 18.32 0.39
CA LYS A 317 15.25 19.65 -0.01
C LYS A 317 15.02 19.73 -1.51
N TYR A 318 15.75 18.92 -2.28
CA TYR A 318 15.72 18.90 -3.73
C TYR A 318 15.36 17.50 -4.25
N ARG A 319 14.67 17.44 -5.39
CA ARG A 319 14.29 16.18 -6.06
C ARG A 319 15.50 15.27 -6.33
N GLY A 320 16.64 15.83 -6.74
CA GLY A 320 17.84 15.04 -7.02
C GLY A 320 18.40 14.32 -5.79
N GLU A 321 18.31 14.93 -4.60
CA GLU A 321 18.73 14.29 -3.34
C GLU A 321 17.82 13.10 -3.01
N PHE A 322 16.53 13.22 -3.29
CA PHE A 322 15.57 12.13 -3.13
C PHE A 322 15.89 10.96 -4.08
N GLU A 323 16.13 11.26 -5.36
CA GLU A 323 16.49 10.25 -6.37
C GLU A 323 17.80 9.54 -5.99
N GLU A 324 18.82 10.29 -5.54
CA GLU A 324 20.09 9.71 -5.10
C GLU A 324 19.92 8.82 -3.86
N LYS A 325 19.08 9.24 -2.90
CA LYS A 325 18.76 8.46 -1.70
C LYS A 325 18.04 7.17 -2.07
N MET A 326 17.08 7.22 -3.00
CA MET A 326 16.37 6.04 -3.50
C MET A 326 17.31 5.09 -4.27
N ASP A 327 18.21 5.64 -5.09
CA ASP A 327 19.19 4.84 -5.83
C ASP A 327 20.18 4.14 -4.89
N ARG A 328 20.59 4.80 -3.79
CA ARG A 328 21.38 4.17 -2.72
C ARG A 328 20.65 2.99 -2.05
N ILE A 329 19.34 3.11 -1.82
CA ILE A 329 18.54 2.02 -1.27
C ILE A 329 18.45 0.87 -2.27
N CYS A 330 18.08 1.16 -3.52
CA CYS A 330 17.94 0.15 -4.57
C CYS A 330 19.26 -0.58 -4.84
N SER A 331 20.37 0.13 -4.91
CA SER A 331 21.71 -0.44 -5.10
C SER A 331 22.18 -1.29 -3.91
N THR A 332 21.74 -0.98 -2.70
CA THR A 332 22.03 -1.79 -1.50
C THR A 332 21.17 -3.06 -1.50
N VAL A 333 19.87 -2.96 -1.78
CA VAL A 333 18.95 -4.10 -1.86
C VAL A 333 19.35 -5.06 -2.99
N LYS A 334 19.82 -4.52 -4.13
CA LYS A 334 20.33 -5.30 -5.27
C LYS A 334 21.43 -6.31 -4.90
N LYS A 335 22.24 -6.03 -3.87
CA LYS A 335 23.29 -6.96 -3.43
C LYS A 335 22.72 -8.27 -2.86
N TYR A 336 21.47 -8.25 -2.40
CA TYR A 336 20.87 -9.31 -1.61
C TYR A 336 19.58 -9.82 -2.27
N ARG A 337 19.66 -10.95 -2.96
CA ARG A 337 18.52 -11.56 -3.68
C ARG A 337 17.36 -11.97 -2.75
N ASN A 338 17.67 -12.22 -1.48
CA ASN A 338 16.70 -12.63 -0.46
C ASN A 338 16.02 -11.43 0.22
N ALA A 339 16.44 -10.20 -0.07
CA ALA A 339 15.73 -9.01 0.39
C ALA A 339 14.58 -8.68 -0.57
N VAL A 340 13.39 -8.49 -0.01
CA VAL A 340 12.18 -8.11 -0.73
C VAL A 340 11.74 -6.75 -0.20
N LEU A 341 11.48 -5.81 -1.12
CA LEU A 341 11.04 -4.47 -0.77
C LEU A 341 9.51 -4.41 -0.84
N PHE A 342 8.86 -4.05 0.26
CA PHE A 342 7.44 -3.73 0.31
C PHE A 342 7.26 -2.22 0.22
N ILE A 343 6.45 -1.79 -0.75
CA ILE A 343 6.10 -0.39 -0.97
C ILE A 343 4.58 -0.30 -0.90
N ASP A 344 4.08 0.27 0.19
CA ASP A 344 2.68 0.67 0.25
C ASP A 344 2.45 1.87 -0.68
N GLU A 345 1.26 1.95 -1.26
CA GLU A 345 0.89 3.02 -2.19
C GLU A 345 1.93 3.28 -3.30
N ILE A 346 2.36 2.22 -3.99
CA ILE A 346 3.45 2.25 -5.00
C ILE A 346 3.25 3.30 -6.11
N HIS A 347 2.00 3.70 -6.37
CA HIS A 347 1.66 4.76 -7.31
C HIS A 347 2.25 6.12 -6.94
N GLN A 348 2.53 6.40 -5.66
CA GLN A 348 3.17 7.65 -5.22
C GLN A 348 4.57 7.82 -5.81
N ILE A 349 5.27 6.71 -6.05
CA ILE A 349 6.63 6.67 -6.61
C ILE A 349 6.59 6.67 -8.16
N VAL A 350 5.52 6.11 -8.74
CA VAL A 350 5.41 5.83 -10.19
C VAL A 350 4.62 6.90 -10.97
N GLY A 351 3.64 7.55 -10.34
CA GLY A 351 2.59 8.30 -11.02
C GLY A 351 2.61 9.83 -10.85
N ALA A 352 3.53 10.33 -10.04
CA ALA A 352 3.63 11.72 -9.64
C ALA A 352 4.37 12.58 -10.71
N GLY A 353 4.04 12.44 -12.00
CA GLY A 353 4.76 13.12 -13.09
C GLY A 353 3.96 14.17 -13.86
N LYS A 354 2.67 14.36 -13.55
CA LYS A 354 1.76 15.23 -14.34
C LYS A 354 1.34 16.53 -13.65
N ALA A 355 1.66 16.72 -12.36
CA ALA A 355 1.39 17.96 -11.63
C ALA A 355 2.70 18.67 -11.25
N GLU A 356 2.75 20.00 -11.34
CA GLU A 356 3.89 20.78 -10.85
C GLU A 356 4.14 20.47 -9.36
N GLY A 357 5.31 19.91 -9.04
CA GLY A 357 5.69 19.53 -7.68
C GLY A 357 5.57 18.03 -7.35
N SER A 358 5.09 17.21 -8.28
CA SER A 358 4.98 15.76 -8.09
C SER A 358 6.33 15.04 -8.35
N ILE A 359 6.70 14.10 -7.47
CA ILE A 359 8.01 13.42 -7.44
C ILE A 359 7.97 12.17 -8.34
N ASP A 360 8.39 12.27 -9.60
CA ASP A 360 8.48 11.10 -10.48
C ASP A 360 9.82 10.36 -10.30
N VAL A 361 9.79 9.27 -9.55
CA VAL A 361 10.94 8.40 -9.22
C VAL A 361 10.91 7.12 -10.05
N ALA A 362 9.94 7.00 -10.96
CA ALA A 362 9.76 5.81 -11.78
C ALA A 362 11.02 5.56 -12.65
N THR A 363 11.75 6.62 -13.00
CA THR A 363 13.03 6.57 -13.74
C THR A 363 14.12 5.81 -13.00
N VAL A 364 14.18 5.90 -11.66
CA VAL A 364 15.16 5.18 -10.83
C VAL A 364 14.74 3.72 -10.67
N PHE A 365 13.45 3.43 -10.46
CA PHE A 365 12.95 2.07 -10.22
C PHE A 365 12.89 1.18 -11.47
N LYS A 366 12.46 1.74 -12.60
CA LYS A 366 12.30 1.01 -13.88
C LYS A 366 13.53 0.18 -14.27
N PRO A 367 14.78 0.67 -14.24
CA PRO A 367 15.93 -0.14 -14.62
C PRO A 367 16.14 -1.36 -13.71
N TYR A 368 15.95 -1.22 -12.40
CA TYR A 368 16.10 -2.33 -11.44
C TYR A 368 15.01 -3.40 -11.63
N LEU A 369 13.76 -2.97 -11.86
CA LEU A 369 12.64 -3.87 -12.16
C LEU A 369 12.77 -4.51 -13.56
N ALA A 370 13.22 -3.75 -14.55
CA ALA A 370 13.41 -4.23 -15.93
C ALA A 370 14.43 -5.38 -15.98
N ARG A 371 15.51 -5.28 -15.20
CA ARG A 371 16.57 -6.30 -15.07
C ARG A 371 16.27 -7.40 -14.04
N SER A 372 15.14 -7.33 -13.33
CA SER A 372 14.80 -8.25 -12.23
C SER A 372 15.91 -8.34 -11.16
N GLU A 373 16.58 -7.22 -10.89
CA GLU A 373 17.67 -7.12 -9.91
C GLU A 373 17.15 -6.98 -8.47
N ILE A 374 15.93 -6.48 -8.32
CA ILE A 374 15.24 -6.33 -7.04
C ILE A 374 13.88 -7.04 -7.09
N ARG A 375 13.42 -7.51 -5.93
CA ARG A 375 12.07 -8.06 -5.74
C ARG A 375 11.24 -7.04 -4.98
N VAL A 376 10.07 -6.71 -5.52
CA VAL A 376 9.18 -5.70 -4.95
C VAL A 376 7.78 -6.25 -4.78
N ILE A 377 7.21 -6.05 -3.60
CA ILE A 377 5.79 -6.20 -3.31
C ILE A 377 5.20 -4.78 -3.33
N GLY A 378 4.24 -4.53 -4.22
CA GLY A 378 3.54 -3.25 -4.26
C GLY A 378 2.09 -3.38 -3.81
N ALA A 379 1.53 -2.31 -3.25
CA ALA A 379 0.09 -2.18 -3.01
C ALA A 379 -0.44 -0.88 -3.64
N THR A 380 -1.63 -0.94 -4.27
CA THR A 380 -2.27 0.24 -4.89
C THR A 380 -3.78 0.05 -5.02
N THR A 381 -4.54 1.12 -5.22
CA THR A 381 -5.97 1.04 -5.55
C THR A 381 -6.21 0.75 -7.03
N LEU A 382 -7.41 0.26 -7.36
CA LEU A 382 -7.78 -0.02 -8.75
C LEU A 382 -7.72 1.24 -9.62
N THR A 383 -8.15 2.37 -9.05
CA THR A 383 -8.16 3.67 -9.74
C THR A 383 -6.76 4.16 -10.08
N GLU A 384 -5.82 4.03 -9.15
CA GLU A 384 -4.41 4.39 -9.35
C GLU A 384 -3.70 3.44 -10.29
N TYR A 385 -3.98 2.13 -10.19
CA TYR A 385 -3.43 1.13 -11.09
C TYR A 385 -3.75 1.48 -12.55
N THR A 386 -5.03 1.74 -12.83
CA THR A 386 -5.51 2.12 -14.18
C THR A 386 -4.84 3.40 -14.67
N LYS A 387 -4.70 4.41 -13.79
CA LYS A 387 -4.12 5.72 -14.14
C LYS A 387 -2.61 5.65 -14.39
N TYR A 388 -1.85 4.95 -13.54
CA TYR A 388 -0.40 5.10 -13.46
C TYR A 388 0.40 3.86 -13.86
N ILE A 389 -0.14 2.64 -13.69
CA ILE A 389 0.60 1.39 -13.89
C ILE A 389 0.18 0.69 -15.17
N GLU A 390 -1.13 0.59 -15.45
CA GLU A 390 -1.68 -0.08 -16.64
C GLU A 390 -1.22 0.59 -17.94
N ASN A 391 -1.15 1.93 -17.93
CA ASN A 391 -0.67 2.69 -19.09
C ASN A 391 0.84 2.50 -19.35
N ASP A 392 1.62 2.05 -18.36
CA ASP A 392 3.06 1.84 -18.49
C ASP A 392 3.39 0.36 -18.75
N ARG A 393 3.57 0.04 -20.04
CA ARG A 393 3.95 -1.29 -20.53
C ARG A 393 5.23 -1.85 -19.90
N ALA A 394 6.13 -1.02 -19.37
CA ALA A 394 7.37 -1.50 -18.75
C ALA A 394 7.10 -2.05 -17.35
N LEU A 395 6.22 -1.41 -16.57
CA LEU A 395 5.88 -1.79 -15.21
C LEU A 395 4.84 -2.92 -15.19
N GLU A 396 3.80 -2.82 -16.01
CA GLU A 396 2.75 -3.83 -16.15
C GLU A 396 3.35 -5.23 -16.40
N ARG A 397 4.37 -5.33 -17.26
CA ARG A 397 5.04 -6.61 -17.59
C ARG A 397 5.91 -7.19 -16.47
N ARG A 398 6.20 -6.40 -15.42
CA ARG A 398 7.09 -6.78 -14.33
C ARG A 398 6.35 -7.13 -13.05
N PHE A 399 5.13 -6.64 -12.89
CA PHE A 399 4.26 -7.00 -11.77
C PHE A 399 3.28 -8.11 -12.15
N GLN A 400 3.00 -8.99 -11.20
CA GLN A 400 1.89 -9.92 -11.25
C GLN A 400 0.78 -9.38 -10.34
N THR A 401 -0.37 -9.07 -10.92
CA THR A 401 -1.48 -8.49 -10.17
C THR A 401 -2.21 -9.55 -9.33
N ILE A 402 -2.61 -9.16 -8.13
CA ILE A 402 -3.43 -9.94 -7.21
C ILE A 402 -4.57 -9.03 -6.75
N THR A 403 -5.79 -9.34 -7.15
CA THR A 403 -6.97 -8.58 -6.76
C THR A 403 -7.45 -9.03 -5.39
N ILE A 404 -7.55 -8.10 -4.45
CA ILE A 404 -8.09 -8.32 -3.11
C ILE A 404 -9.46 -7.66 -3.06
N LEU A 405 -10.47 -8.48 -2.78
CA LEU A 405 -11.86 -8.04 -2.63
C LEU A 405 -12.17 -7.74 -1.17
N GLU A 406 -13.23 -6.96 -0.93
CA GLU A 406 -13.76 -6.75 0.43
C GLU A 406 -14.18 -8.10 1.04
N PRO A 407 -13.82 -8.39 2.31
CA PRO A 407 -14.18 -9.64 2.97
C PRO A 407 -15.68 -9.71 3.26
N ARG A 408 -16.22 -10.93 3.40
CA ARG A 408 -17.63 -11.14 3.78
C ARG A 408 -17.84 -10.82 5.26
N LYS A 409 -19.06 -10.42 5.65
CA LYS A 409 -19.42 -10.07 7.04
C LYS A 409 -19.01 -11.13 8.07
N GLU A 410 -19.19 -12.40 7.73
CA GLU A 410 -18.80 -13.54 8.57
C GLU A 410 -17.28 -13.61 8.78
N GLU A 411 -16.50 -13.44 7.72
CA GLU A 411 -15.03 -13.44 7.76
C GLU A 411 -14.47 -12.23 8.51
N VAL A 412 -15.16 -11.08 8.45
CA VAL A 412 -14.79 -9.86 9.16
C VAL A 412 -14.77 -10.08 10.66
N PHE A 413 -15.74 -10.80 11.21
CA PHE A 413 -15.78 -11.09 12.65
C PHE A 413 -14.51 -11.81 13.12
N ASP A 414 -14.09 -12.83 12.38
CA ASP A 414 -12.88 -13.59 12.67
C ASP A 414 -11.63 -12.70 12.54
N MET A 415 -11.53 -11.91 11.46
CA MET A 415 -10.42 -10.97 11.24
C MET A 415 -10.28 -9.94 12.37
N LEU A 416 -11.40 -9.43 12.88
CA LEU A 416 -11.41 -8.39 13.90
C LEU A 416 -11.02 -8.92 15.29
N SER A 417 -11.21 -10.20 15.58
CA SER A 417 -11.02 -10.78 16.92
C SER A 417 -9.67 -10.44 17.58
N ASN A 418 -8.57 -10.56 16.83
CA ASN A 418 -7.21 -10.27 17.34
C ASN A 418 -6.97 -8.77 17.52
N LYS A 419 -7.41 -7.95 16.55
CA LYS A 419 -7.24 -6.48 16.61
C LYS A 419 -8.07 -5.88 17.74
N ILE A 420 -9.32 -6.31 17.88
CA ILE A 420 -10.22 -5.91 18.97
C ILE A 420 -9.62 -6.27 20.32
N ARG A 421 -9.00 -7.44 20.48
CA ARG A 421 -8.33 -7.81 21.73
C ARG A 421 -7.18 -6.84 22.07
N SER A 422 -6.41 -6.41 21.08
CA SER A 422 -5.36 -5.40 21.26
C SER A 422 -5.97 -4.06 21.69
N LEU A 423 -7.05 -3.61 21.05
CA LEU A 423 -7.77 -2.37 21.39
C LEU A 423 -8.35 -2.43 22.81
N CYS A 424 -9.03 -3.52 23.17
CA CYS A 424 -9.56 -3.75 24.52
C CYS A 424 -8.46 -3.62 25.58
N THR A 425 -7.26 -4.15 25.31
CA THR A 425 -6.13 -4.09 26.24
C THR A 425 -5.60 -2.66 26.38
N TYR A 426 -5.50 -1.92 25.27
CA TYR A 426 -5.03 -0.54 25.24
C TYR A 426 -6.02 0.44 25.91
N HIS A 427 -7.30 0.35 25.58
CA HIS A 427 -8.35 1.20 26.14
C HIS A 427 -8.82 0.74 27.52
N GLN A 428 -8.47 -0.48 27.95
CA GLN A 428 -8.92 -1.12 29.19
C GLN A 428 -10.45 -1.29 29.25
N VAL A 429 -11.07 -1.56 28.09
CA VAL A 429 -12.51 -1.81 27.96
C VAL A 429 -12.75 -3.26 27.55
N LYS A 430 -13.97 -3.74 27.79
CA LYS A 430 -14.44 -5.07 27.40
C LYS A 430 -15.54 -4.94 26.34
N ILE A 431 -15.41 -5.77 25.31
CA ILE A 431 -16.34 -5.82 24.17
C ILE A 431 -16.90 -7.23 24.11
N THR A 432 -18.23 -7.35 24.05
CA THR A 432 -18.91 -8.64 23.87
C THR A 432 -19.01 -8.97 22.39
N PRO A 433 -19.04 -10.27 22.00
CA PRO A 433 -19.22 -10.68 20.60
C PRO A 433 -20.45 -10.07 19.93
N GLU A 434 -21.56 -9.94 20.67
CA GLU A 434 -22.81 -9.33 20.19
C GLU A 434 -22.63 -7.89 19.72
N ILE A 435 -21.78 -7.13 20.41
CA ILE A 435 -21.49 -5.73 20.09
C ILE A 435 -20.62 -5.63 18.84
N ILE A 436 -19.76 -6.61 18.58
CA ILE A 436 -18.97 -6.69 17.35
C ILE A 436 -19.87 -6.95 16.15
N HIS A 437 -20.79 -7.92 16.25
CA HIS A 437 -21.78 -8.17 15.19
C HIS A 437 -22.63 -6.92 14.91
N TYR A 438 -23.10 -6.26 15.96
CA TYR A 438 -23.84 -5.00 15.84
C TYR A 438 -23.00 -3.91 15.13
N ALA A 439 -21.73 -3.75 15.51
CA ALA A 439 -20.83 -2.79 14.85
C ALA A 439 -20.62 -3.11 13.36
N ILE A 440 -20.50 -4.39 12.99
CA ILE A 440 -20.36 -4.82 11.59
C ILE A 440 -21.62 -4.44 10.80
N GLU A 441 -22.81 -4.79 11.28
CA GLU A 441 -24.09 -4.50 10.62
C GLU A 441 -24.31 -2.99 10.43
N GLU A 442 -24.07 -2.23 11.48
CA GLU A 442 -24.27 -0.78 11.47
C GLU A 442 -23.24 -0.06 10.58
N SER A 443 -21.99 -0.53 10.59
CA SER A 443 -20.97 -0.02 9.67
C SER A 443 -21.33 -0.31 8.21
N ASP A 444 -21.98 -1.45 7.90
CA ASP A 444 -22.42 -1.74 6.53
C ASP A 444 -23.51 -0.79 6.05
N ARG A 445 -24.45 -0.51 6.96
CA ARG A 445 -25.62 0.31 6.66
C ARG A 445 -25.24 1.76 6.42
N TYR A 446 -24.40 2.32 7.29
CA TYR A 446 -24.13 3.76 7.31
C TYR A 446 -22.76 4.15 6.71
N LEU A 447 -21.74 3.27 6.73
CA LEU A 447 -20.39 3.56 6.24
C LEU A 447 -20.10 2.91 4.88
N ILE A 448 -20.79 3.41 3.86
CA ILE A 448 -20.91 2.77 2.54
C ILE A 448 -19.71 3.08 1.65
N ASN A 449 -19.15 4.27 1.79
CA ASN A 449 -17.97 4.72 1.06
C ASN A 449 -16.66 4.20 1.67
N ARG A 450 -16.75 3.30 2.65
CA ARG A 450 -15.62 2.67 3.32
C ARG A 450 -15.77 1.16 3.21
N TYR A 451 -14.65 0.46 3.33
CA TYR A 451 -14.59 -0.98 3.14
C TYR A 451 -14.23 -1.69 4.43
N TYR A 452 -14.67 -2.94 4.58
CA TYR A 452 -14.20 -3.82 5.65
C TYR A 452 -12.75 -4.24 5.43
N PRO A 453 -11.99 -4.50 6.52
CA PRO A 453 -12.40 -4.41 7.93
C PRO A 453 -12.26 -3.01 8.56
N ASP A 454 -11.57 -2.08 7.91
CA ASP A 454 -11.21 -0.75 8.45
C ASP A 454 -12.41 0.04 9.00
N LYS A 455 -13.53 0.08 8.25
CA LYS A 455 -14.74 0.80 8.68
C LYS A 455 -15.25 0.39 10.07
N THR A 456 -15.16 -0.89 10.41
CA THR A 456 -15.62 -1.40 11.71
C THR A 456 -14.57 -1.25 12.80
N ILE A 457 -13.28 -1.35 12.45
CA ILE A 457 -12.19 -1.07 13.40
C ILE A 457 -12.32 0.36 13.92
N ASP A 458 -12.50 1.33 13.01
CA ASP A 458 -12.67 2.74 13.35
C ASP A 458 -13.86 2.98 14.29
N VAL A 459 -15.02 2.39 13.98
CA VAL A 459 -16.23 2.53 14.81
C VAL A 459 -16.01 1.97 16.21
N ILE A 460 -15.38 0.79 16.31
CA ILE A 460 -15.12 0.15 17.61
C ILE A 460 -14.08 0.93 18.41
N ASP A 461 -13.03 1.45 17.76
CA ASP A 461 -11.96 2.20 18.43
C ASP A 461 -12.46 3.53 19.00
N LEU A 462 -13.27 4.26 18.23
CA LEU A 462 -13.94 5.48 18.68
C LEU A 462 -14.93 5.19 19.80
N ALA A 463 -15.70 4.10 19.71
CA ALA A 463 -16.60 3.68 20.77
C ALA A 463 -15.83 3.35 22.06
N ALA A 464 -14.73 2.60 21.94
CA ALA A 464 -13.86 2.26 23.07
C ALA A 464 -13.27 3.52 23.75
N THR A 465 -12.86 4.50 22.95
CA THR A 465 -12.35 5.79 23.44
C THR A 465 -13.45 6.55 24.20
N ARG A 466 -14.66 6.60 23.65
CA ARG A 466 -15.81 7.25 24.28
C ARG A 466 -16.22 6.58 25.59
N THR A 467 -16.32 5.25 25.59
CA THR A 467 -16.62 4.44 26.78
C THR A 467 -15.60 4.71 27.89
N LYS A 468 -14.31 4.80 27.55
CA LYS A 468 -13.24 5.16 28.49
C LYS A 468 -13.39 6.59 29.03
N LEU A 469 -13.67 7.56 28.17
CA LEU A 469 -13.91 8.96 28.60
C LEU A 469 -15.12 9.09 29.54
N ASN A 470 -16.12 8.24 29.35
CA ASN A 470 -17.30 8.15 30.21
C ASN A 470 -17.10 7.27 31.45
N ASN A 471 -15.86 6.84 31.75
CA ASN A 471 -15.49 5.96 32.86
C ASN A 471 -16.29 4.63 32.90
N LYS A 472 -16.73 4.15 31.74
CA LYS A 472 -17.39 2.84 31.59
C LYS A 472 -16.35 1.76 31.27
N VAL A 473 -16.66 0.52 31.63
CA VAL A 473 -15.80 -0.66 31.35
C VAL A 473 -16.29 -1.47 30.15
N TYR A 474 -17.58 -1.41 29.82
CA TYR A 474 -18.19 -2.16 28.73
C TYR A 474 -18.72 -1.21 27.66
N ILE A 475 -18.54 -1.59 26.39
CA ILE A 475 -19.10 -0.88 25.25
C ILE A 475 -20.57 -1.29 25.08
N ASP A 476 -21.46 -0.30 25.08
CA ASP A 476 -22.89 -0.52 24.84
C ASP A 476 -23.26 -0.25 23.38
N LYS A 477 -24.42 -0.76 22.90
CA LYS A 477 -24.95 -0.45 21.56
C LYS A 477 -25.10 1.05 21.33
N LYS A 478 -25.50 1.80 22.38
CA LYS A 478 -25.64 3.26 22.35
C LYS A 478 -24.31 3.97 22.06
N ASP A 479 -23.19 3.43 22.54
CA ASP A 479 -21.88 4.03 22.32
C ASP A 479 -21.50 3.91 20.82
N ILE A 480 -21.80 2.77 20.19
CA ILE A 480 -21.63 2.57 18.73
C ILE A 480 -22.53 3.51 17.93
N GLN A 481 -23.81 3.61 18.30
CA GLN A 481 -24.77 4.50 17.64
C GLN A 481 -24.26 5.94 17.63
N CYS A 482 -23.91 6.48 18.81
CA CYS A 482 -23.37 7.84 18.91
C CYS A 482 -22.13 8.05 18.01
N VAL A 483 -21.24 7.07 17.92
CA VAL A 483 -20.05 7.16 17.05
C VAL A 483 -20.44 7.20 15.58
N ILE A 484 -21.41 6.38 15.17
CA ILE A 484 -21.90 6.37 13.79
C ILE A 484 -22.59 7.70 13.46
N GLU A 485 -23.37 8.26 14.39
CA GLU A 485 -23.96 9.59 14.23
C GLU A 485 -22.91 10.69 14.07
N GLU A 486 -21.81 10.61 14.82
CA GLU A 486 -20.69 11.54 14.72
C GLU A 486 -19.92 11.40 13.40
N LEU A 487 -19.72 10.17 12.92
CA LEU A 487 -19.00 9.89 11.68
C LEU A 487 -19.83 10.21 10.43
N THR A 488 -21.13 10.00 10.48
CA THR A 488 -22.02 10.10 9.29
C THR A 488 -22.91 11.33 9.30
N ASN A 489 -23.04 12.03 10.42
CA ASN A 489 -24.04 13.08 10.64
C ASN A 489 -25.50 12.61 10.49
N ILE A 490 -25.75 11.30 10.40
CA ILE A 490 -27.10 10.72 10.39
C ILE A 490 -27.52 10.53 11.83
N THR A 491 -28.71 10.97 12.22
CA THR A 491 -29.22 10.68 13.57
C THR A 491 -29.74 9.25 13.62
N HIS A 492 -29.26 8.51 14.61
CA HIS A 492 -29.64 7.14 14.91
C HIS A 492 -30.73 7.18 15.97
N ASP A 493 -31.95 7.47 15.52
CA ASP A 493 -33.10 7.53 16.42
C ASP A 493 -33.57 6.12 16.77
N ASP A 494 -32.92 5.52 17.76
CA ASP A 494 -33.33 4.24 18.38
C ASP A 494 -34.61 4.39 19.24
N THR A 495 -35.21 5.58 19.27
CA THR A 495 -36.46 5.85 19.98
C THR A 495 -37.62 5.94 19.00
N LYS A 496 -38.34 4.82 18.88
CA LYS A 496 -39.78 4.55 18.60
C LYS A 496 -40.80 5.67 18.30
N THR A 497 -40.46 6.96 18.23
CA THR A 497 -41.39 8.05 17.99
C THR A 497 -40.66 9.23 17.37
N LEU A 498 -40.73 9.34 16.04
CA LEU A 498 -40.61 10.63 15.36
C LEU A 498 -41.55 11.62 16.07
N ASN A 499 -41.04 12.77 16.54
CA ASN A 499 -41.85 13.72 17.29
C ASN A 499 -42.79 14.49 16.33
N ILE A 500 -43.87 13.83 15.92
CA ILE A 500 -44.88 14.38 15.00
C ILE A 500 -45.91 15.29 15.67
N GLN A 501 -45.92 15.37 17.01
CA GLN A 501 -46.84 16.23 17.75
C GLN A 501 -46.84 17.71 17.31
N PRO A 502 -45.68 18.37 17.10
CA PRO A 502 -45.66 19.72 16.53
C PRO A 502 -46.25 19.80 15.12
N LEU A 503 -46.01 18.80 14.27
CA LEU A 503 -46.56 18.74 12.90
C LEU A 503 -48.08 18.58 12.91
N ILE A 504 -48.62 17.67 13.73
CA ILE A 504 -50.06 17.44 13.86
C ILE A 504 -50.76 18.71 14.36
N ARG A 505 -50.16 19.44 15.30
CA ARG A 505 -50.72 20.69 15.82
C ARG A 505 -50.78 21.80 14.77
N LYS A 506 -49.75 21.89 13.93
CA LYS A 506 -49.65 22.91 12.88
C LYS A 506 -50.52 22.58 11.66
N TYR A 507 -50.66 21.28 11.34
CA TYR A 507 -51.39 20.78 10.19
C TYR A 507 -52.43 19.71 10.59
N PRO A 508 -53.55 20.09 11.25
CA PRO A 508 -54.54 19.15 11.76
C PRO A 508 -55.26 18.38 10.64
N THR A 509 -55.40 18.97 9.45
CA THR A 509 -55.98 18.32 8.25
C THR A 509 -55.11 17.19 7.72
N LEU A 510 -53.82 17.18 8.03
CA LEU A 510 -52.83 16.21 7.57
C LEU A 510 -52.55 15.06 8.54
N THR A 511 -53.23 15.04 9.68
CA THR A 511 -53.00 14.06 10.76
C THR A 511 -52.99 12.60 10.27
N PRO A 512 -53.93 12.12 9.43
CA PRO A 512 -53.92 10.73 8.95
C PRO A 512 -52.71 10.40 8.07
N SER A 513 -52.33 11.34 7.20
CA SER A 513 -51.19 11.26 6.28
C SER A 513 -49.85 11.25 7.05
N ILE A 514 -49.73 12.10 8.08
CA ILE A 514 -48.56 12.16 8.96
C ILE A 514 -48.41 10.86 9.76
N HIS A 515 -49.50 10.27 10.24
CA HIS A 515 -49.45 8.97 10.92
C HIS A 515 -49.08 7.82 9.97
N THR A 516 -49.53 7.88 8.71
CA THR A 516 -49.14 6.91 7.68
C THR A 516 -47.65 7.00 7.38
N PHE A 517 -47.12 8.21 7.19
CA PHE A 517 -45.70 8.47 7.05
C PHE A 517 -44.90 7.99 8.27
N GLN A 518 -45.37 8.28 9.49
CA GLN A 518 -44.69 7.82 10.71
C GLN A 518 -44.59 6.30 10.74
N LYS A 519 -45.66 5.60 10.36
CA LYS A 519 -45.70 4.14 10.34
C LYS A 519 -44.73 3.56 9.30
N SER A 520 -44.79 4.02 8.04
CA SER A 520 -43.89 3.54 6.99
C SER A 520 -42.42 3.88 7.30
N TYR A 521 -42.15 5.08 7.83
CA TYR A 521 -40.81 5.48 8.26
C TYR A 521 -40.27 4.55 9.35
N LEU A 522 -41.10 4.17 10.34
CA LEU A 522 -40.70 3.22 11.37
C LEU A 522 -40.51 1.80 10.80
N ASP A 523 -41.40 1.34 9.91
CA ASP A 523 -41.34 0.01 9.29
C ASP A 523 -40.06 -0.17 8.45
N THR A 524 -39.62 0.86 7.72
CA THR A 524 -38.36 0.83 6.95
C THR A 524 -37.11 0.67 7.81
N HIS A 525 -37.13 1.13 9.07
CA HIS A 525 -36.00 0.93 10.00
C HIS A 525 -35.89 -0.52 10.52
N TYR A 526 -36.95 -1.32 10.40
CA TYR A 526 -36.94 -2.75 10.77
C TYR A 526 -36.51 -3.68 9.63
N HIS A 527 -36.67 -3.27 8.38
CA HIS A 527 -36.29 -4.09 7.21
C HIS A 527 -34.83 -3.85 6.83
N THR A 528 -33.96 -4.82 7.13
CA THR A 528 -32.50 -4.72 7.00
C THR A 528 -31.96 -4.98 5.59
N GLU A 529 -32.82 -5.39 4.64
CA GLU A 529 -32.41 -5.86 3.31
C GLU A 529 -32.78 -4.90 2.16
N ASP A 530 -33.51 -3.81 2.44
CA ASP A 530 -33.96 -2.92 1.39
C ASP A 530 -32.81 -2.04 0.87
N THR A 531 -32.53 -2.17 -0.43
CA THR A 531 -31.59 -1.32 -1.15
C THR A 531 -32.18 0.04 -1.49
N SER A 532 -33.49 0.24 -1.29
CA SER A 532 -34.21 1.47 -1.64
C SER A 532 -33.92 2.63 -0.67
N PRO A 533 -34.29 3.86 -1.05
CA PRO A 533 -34.35 5.00 -0.13
C PRO A 533 -35.22 4.72 1.10
N THR A 534 -35.05 5.52 2.16
CA THR A 534 -35.81 5.42 3.43
C THR A 534 -37.32 5.53 3.21
N GLY A 535 -37.73 6.23 2.14
CA GLY A 535 -39.10 6.20 1.69
C GLY A 535 -39.33 7.15 0.52
N VAL A 536 -40.25 6.76 -0.36
CA VAL A 536 -40.72 7.58 -1.47
C VAL A 536 -42.21 7.81 -1.26
N TYR A 537 -42.58 9.08 -1.12
CA TYR A 537 -43.95 9.48 -0.80
C TYR A 537 -44.48 10.43 -1.85
N TYR A 538 -45.77 10.30 -2.09
CA TYR A 538 -46.50 11.19 -2.95
C TYR A 538 -47.18 12.27 -2.13
N LEU A 539 -46.98 13.55 -2.48
CA LEU A 539 -47.55 14.70 -1.81
C LEU A 539 -48.42 15.49 -2.79
N CYS A 540 -49.74 15.33 -2.66
CA CYS A 540 -50.72 16.11 -3.41
C CYS A 540 -51.18 17.31 -2.58
N SER A 541 -51.18 18.53 -3.13
CA SER A 541 -51.77 19.72 -2.48
C SER A 541 -52.11 20.79 -3.53
N PRO A 542 -53.23 21.53 -3.36
CA PRO A 542 -53.56 22.68 -4.21
C PRO A 542 -52.68 23.92 -3.92
N ASN A 543 -52.02 24.00 -2.77
CA ASN A 543 -51.23 25.17 -2.36
C ASN A 543 -49.73 24.84 -2.25
N ARG A 544 -48.93 25.39 -3.18
CA ARG A 544 -47.47 25.19 -3.22
C ARG A 544 -46.74 25.74 -1.99
N ASN A 545 -47.24 26.83 -1.39
CA ASN A 545 -46.59 27.42 -0.22
C ASN A 545 -46.74 26.52 1.01
N GLU A 546 -47.90 25.90 1.17
CA GLU A 546 -48.16 24.95 2.26
C GLU A 546 -47.33 23.68 2.11
N VAL A 547 -47.14 23.19 0.88
CA VAL A 547 -46.22 22.08 0.58
C VAL A 547 -44.81 22.40 1.03
N ASN A 548 -44.27 23.54 0.60
CA ASN A 548 -42.90 23.92 0.92
C ASN A 548 -42.69 24.20 2.42
N GLU A 549 -43.72 24.68 3.12
CA GLU A 549 -43.66 24.89 4.57
C GLU A 549 -43.73 23.55 5.33
N PHE A 550 -44.66 22.68 4.95
CA PHE A 550 -44.82 21.35 5.52
C PHE A 550 -43.56 20.49 5.35
N THR A 551 -42.94 20.51 4.17
CA THR A 551 -41.76 19.68 3.88
C THR A 551 -40.53 20.13 4.68
N ARG A 552 -40.38 21.44 4.90
CA ARG A 552 -39.32 21.99 5.78
C ARG A 552 -39.57 21.65 7.25
N ASP A 553 -40.81 21.78 7.71
CA ASP A 553 -41.17 21.40 9.06
C ASP A 553 -40.97 19.89 9.27
N LEU A 554 -41.30 19.07 8.27
CA LEU A 554 -41.10 17.62 8.29
C LEU A 554 -39.62 17.26 8.37
N ALA A 555 -38.76 17.90 7.56
CA ALA A 555 -37.31 17.75 7.68
C ALA A 555 -36.85 18.06 9.12
N SER A 556 -37.26 19.21 9.68
CA SER A 556 -36.90 19.58 11.04
C SER A 556 -37.42 18.62 12.13
N ALA A 557 -38.53 17.94 11.87
CA ALA A 557 -39.12 16.95 12.77
C ALA A 557 -38.43 15.58 12.69
N ILE A 558 -37.82 15.24 11.55
CA ILE A 558 -36.99 14.04 11.39
C ILE A 558 -35.65 14.24 12.10
N SER A 559 -34.96 15.35 11.86
CA SER A 559 -33.72 15.68 12.56
C SER A 559 -33.36 17.14 12.39
N THR A 560 -32.68 17.72 13.37
CA THR A 560 -32.08 19.05 13.24
C THR A 560 -30.95 19.10 12.21
N LYS A 561 -30.41 17.93 11.83
CA LYS A 561 -29.31 17.78 10.88
C LYS A 561 -29.78 17.41 9.46
N THR A 562 -31.07 17.14 9.23
CA THR A 562 -31.54 16.78 7.88
C THR A 562 -31.42 17.97 6.94
N SER A 563 -30.80 17.76 5.78
CA SER A 563 -30.80 18.76 4.73
C SER A 563 -32.12 18.72 3.96
N TYR A 564 -32.61 19.89 3.56
CA TYR A 564 -33.77 20.05 2.68
C TYR A 564 -33.31 20.51 1.30
N VAL A 565 -33.66 19.74 0.27
CA VAL A 565 -33.35 20.07 -1.12
C VAL A 565 -34.63 20.11 -1.95
N GLU A 566 -34.88 21.26 -2.57
CA GLU A 566 -35.98 21.45 -3.52
C GLU A 566 -35.47 21.32 -4.94
N LEU A 567 -36.08 20.41 -5.71
CA LEU A 567 -35.76 20.16 -7.12
C LEU A 567 -36.98 20.50 -7.99
N PRO A 568 -37.00 21.69 -8.62
CA PRO A 568 -38.03 22.06 -9.59
C PRO A 568 -37.86 21.28 -10.90
N LEU A 569 -38.56 20.14 -11.04
CA LEU A 569 -38.36 19.24 -12.19
C LEU A 569 -38.96 19.75 -13.51
N HIS A 570 -39.87 20.73 -13.45
CA HIS A 570 -40.35 21.44 -14.64
C HIS A 570 -39.23 22.17 -15.42
N LEU A 571 -38.08 22.45 -14.80
CA LEU A 571 -36.91 23.02 -15.47
C LEU A 571 -36.08 21.97 -16.23
N TYR A 572 -36.40 20.68 -16.07
CA TYR A 572 -35.67 19.54 -16.64
C TYR A 572 -36.53 18.82 -17.70
N ASN A 573 -37.17 19.60 -18.57
CA ASN A 573 -38.08 19.12 -19.62
C ASN A 573 -37.37 18.64 -20.89
N GLU A 574 -36.08 18.95 -21.06
CA GLU A 574 -35.27 18.50 -22.20
C GLU A 574 -34.48 17.22 -21.90
N ALA A 575 -34.27 16.36 -22.89
CA ALA A 575 -33.41 15.17 -22.77
C ALA A 575 -31.96 15.50 -22.34
N SER A 576 -31.46 16.66 -22.76
CA SER A 576 -30.15 17.21 -22.37
C SER A 576 -30.01 17.41 -20.85
N SER A 577 -31.13 17.54 -20.14
CA SER A 577 -31.19 17.89 -18.72
C SER A 577 -30.66 16.78 -17.81
N LEU A 578 -30.74 15.52 -18.25
CA LEU A 578 -30.15 14.39 -17.52
C LEU A 578 -28.63 14.54 -17.37
N TYR A 579 -27.95 15.10 -18.37
CA TYR A 579 -26.51 15.33 -18.31
C TYR A 579 -26.16 16.26 -17.15
N TYR A 580 -26.97 17.29 -16.88
CA TYR A 580 -26.71 18.19 -15.75
C TYR A 580 -26.91 17.51 -14.40
N LEU A 581 -27.90 16.62 -14.25
CA LEU A 581 -28.12 15.86 -13.03
C LEU A 581 -27.05 14.78 -12.79
N THR A 582 -26.47 14.23 -13.85
CA THR A 582 -25.53 13.09 -13.78
C THR A 582 -24.06 13.50 -13.87
N SER A 583 -23.76 14.70 -14.39
CA SER A 583 -22.38 15.19 -14.50
C SER A 583 -21.88 15.81 -13.20
N SER A 584 -20.61 15.58 -12.91
CA SER A 584 -19.87 16.16 -11.78
C SER A 584 -19.48 17.64 -11.99
N LYS A 585 -19.58 18.14 -13.22
CA LYS A 585 -19.16 19.50 -13.59
C LYS A 585 -20.26 20.49 -13.23
N ASP A 586 -19.87 21.65 -12.69
CA ASP A 586 -20.82 22.72 -12.37
C ASP A 586 -21.44 23.24 -13.68
N GLY A 587 -22.63 22.73 -13.99
CA GLY A 587 -23.49 23.26 -15.03
C GLY A 587 -24.26 24.49 -14.56
N PRO A 588 -25.20 25.01 -15.37
CA PRO A 588 -26.10 26.08 -14.96
C PRO A 588 -27.05 25.67 -13.83
N PHE A 589 -27.20 24.37 -13.58
CA PHE A 589 -28.05 23.81 -12.53
C PHE A 589 -27.20 23.21 -11.41
N TYR A 590 -27.64 23.46 -10.16
CA TYR A 590 -27.02 22.90 -8.96
C TYR A 590 -27.22 21.38 -8.93
N THR A 591 -26.12 20.63 -8.76
CA THR A 591 -26.14 19.16 -8.58
C THR A 591 -26.21 18.83 -7.09
N PRO A 592 -27.39 18.52 -6.54
CA PRO A 592 -27.54 18.33 -5.10
C PRO A 592 -26.81 17.11 -4.56
N TRP A 593 -26.48 16.15 -5.42
CA TRP A 593 -25.78 14.91 -5.06
C TRP A 593 -24.37 15.14 -4.50
N LYS A 594 -23.75 16.29 -4.77
CA LYS A 594 -22.41 16.64 -4.27
C LYS A 594 -22.38 16.77 -2.75
N ASP A 595 -23.45 17.29 -2.17
CA ASP A 595 -23.54 17.55 -0.72
C ASP A 595 -24.10 16.37 0.07
N LEU A 596 -24.60 15.31 -0.59
CA LEU A 596 -25.01 14.07 0.07
C LEU A 596 -23.90 13.40 0.89
N LYS A 597 -22.62 13.62 0.54
CA LYS A 597 -21.52 13.13 1.38
C LYS A 597 -21.39 13.86 2.71
N LYS A 598 -21.84 15.11 2.80
CA LYS A 598 -21.80 15.93 4.02
C LYS A 598 -23.09 15.76 4.83
N THR A 599 -24.22 15.69 4.14
CA THR A 599 -25.56 15.52 4.70
C THR A 599 -26.25 14.32 4.05
N PRO A 600 -25.89 13.09 4.44
CA PRO A 600 -26.49 11.88 3.85
C PRO A 600 -27.97 11.71 4.19
N GLN A 601 -28.43 12.27 5.32
CA GLN A 601 -29.86 12.34 5.65
C GLN A 601 -30.46 13.59 4.99
N THR A 602 -30.98 13.42 3.77
CA THR A 602 -31.55 14.51 2.98
C THR A 602 -32.99 14.21 2.62
N LEU A 603 -33.86 15.20 2.78
CA LEU A 603 -35.22 15.20 2.28
C LEU A 603 -35.27 15.94 0.94
N PHE A 604 -35.60 15.21 -0.12
CA PHE A 604 -35.77 15.73 -1.47
C PHE A 604 -37.23 16.02 -1.76
N LEU A 605 -37.53 17.25 -2.14
CA LEU A 605 -38.83 17.62 -2.70
C LEU A 605 -38.71 17.72 -4.21
N LEU A 606 -39.28 16.74 -4.92
CA LEU A 606 -39.34 16.68 -6.38
C LEU A 606 -40.64 17.34 -6.86
N LEU A 607 -40.53 18.58 -7.34
CA LEU A 607 -41.69 19.37 -7.74
C LEU A 607 -42.09 19.12 -9.19
N ASN A 608 -43.37 18.85 -9.42
CA ASN A 608 -43.96 18.64 -10.75
C ASN A 608 -43.25 17.54 -11.53
N PHE A 609 -43.13 16.36 -10.91
CA PHE A 609 -42.38 15.24 -11.46
C PHE A 609 -42.86 14.83 -12.87
N ASP A 610 -44.18 14.89 -13.11
CA ASP A 610 -44.78 14.57 -14.42
C ASP A 610 -44.33 15.48 -15.57
N LEU A 611 -43.90 16.72 -15.26
CA LEU A 611 -43.47 17.68 -16.26
C LEU A 611 -41.99 17.51 -16.65
N ALA A 612 -41.26 16.66 -15.93
CA ALA A 612 -39.87 16.36 -16.23
C ALA A 612 -39.76 15.52 -17.51
N HIS A 613 -38.65 15.62 -18.22
CA HIS A 613 -38.34 14.72 -19.32
C HIS A 613 -38.34 13.26 -18.84
N MET A 614 -38.77 12.33 -19.70
CA MET A 614 -38.88 10.91 -19.34
C MET A 614 -37.57 10.31 -18.86
N ASP A 615 -36.45 10.64 -19.49
CA ASP A 615 -35.12 10.19 -19.05
C ASP A 615 -34.79 10.62 -17.62
N VAL A 616 -35.23 11.81 -17.22
CA VAL A 616 -35.05 12.34 -15.85
C VAL A 616 -35.96 11.57 -14.89
N GLN A 617 -37.20 11.29 -15.28
CA GLN A 617 -38.10 10.46 -14.48
C GLN A 617 -37.52 9.05 -14.28
N HIS A 618 -37.10 8.37 -15.34
CA HIS A 618 -36.46 7.05 -15.28
C HIS A 618 -35.20 7.03 -14.42
N PHE A 619 -34.40 8.09 -14.46
CA PHE A 619 -33.25 8.24 -13.58
C PHE A 619 -33.65 8.22 -12.10
N PHE A 620 -34.67 8.97 -11.70
CA PHE A 620 -35.19 8.95 -10.32
C PHE A 620 -35.83 7.61 -9.96
N MET A 621 -36.57 6.98 -10.87
CA MET A 621 -37.14 5.65 -10.65
C MET A 621 -36.06 4.62 -10.33
N ARG A 622 -34.94 4.65 -11.06
CA ARG A 622 -33.80 3.76 -10.79
C ARG A 622 -33.14 4.04 -9.44
N ILE A 623 -33.12 5.30 -9.00
CA ILE A 623 -32.68 5.65 -7.63
C ILE A 623 -33.65 5.10 -6.59
N PHE A 624 -34.96 5.14 -6.84
CA PHE A 624 -35.96 4.60 -5.90
C PHE A 624 -35.84 3.08 -5.75
N GLU A 625 -35.46 2.36 -6.81
CA GLU A 625 -35.24 0.91 -6.75
C GLU A 625 -33.92 0.53 -6.09
N LEU A 626 -32.81 1.14 -6.53
CA LEU A 626 -31.46 0.70 -6.18
C LEU A 626 -30.87 1.46 -4.99
N GLY A 627 -31.44 2.61 -4.64
CA GLY A 627 -30.95 3.55 -3.61
C GLY A 627 -29.53 4.05 -3.84
N LYS A 628 -28.95 3.80 -5.02
CA LYS A 628 -27.56 4.12 -5.35
C LYS A 628 -27.45 4.48 -6.82
N TRP A 629 -26.55 5.40 -7.11
CA TRP A 629 -26.25 5.83 -8.47
C TRP A 629 -24.75 6.07 -8.64
N LYS A 630 -24.21 5.82 -9.85
CA LYS A 630 -22.83 6.17 -10.19
C LYS A 630 -22.84 7.31 -11.20
N ASP A 631 -22.11 8.38 -10.89
CA ASP A 631 -21.96 9.52 -11.78
C ASP A 631 -21.08 9.17 -13.00
N THR A 632 -20.94 10.13 -13.91
CA THR A 632 -20.10 9.97 -15.12
C THR A 632 -18.60 9.81 -14.82
N GLU A 633 -18.14 10.18 -13.62
CA GLU A 633 -16.76 9.98 -13.16
C GLU A 633 -16.54 8.63 -12.45
N GLY A 634 -17.61 7.82 -12.32
CA GLY A 634 -17.60 6.53 -11.65
C GLY A 634 -17.73 6.63 -10.12
N LYS A 635 -18.03 7.81 -9.59
CA LYS A 635 -18.25 8.05 -8.16
C LYS A 635 -19.67 7.62 -7.78
N GLU A 636 -19.76 6.81 -6.74
CA GLU A 636 -21.04 6.31 -6.23
C GLU A 636 -21.67 7.32 -5.25
N HIS A 637 -22.96 7.55 -5.41
CA HIS A 637 -23.83 8.37 -4.58
C HIS A 637 -24.88 7.48 -3.93
N ASP A 638 -25.04 7.61 -2.62
CA ASP A 638 -25.97 6.81 -1.83
C ASP A 638 -27.21 7.63 -1.43
N PHE A 639 -28.37 7.03 -1.63
CA PHE A 639 -29.70 7.59 -1.39
C PHE A 639 -30.50 6.79 -0.37
N ARG A 640 -29.92 5.74 0.22
CA ARG A 640 -30.62 4.85 1.17
C ARG A 640 -31.11 5.58 2.43
N ASN A 641 -30.39 6.62 2.85
CA ASN A 641 -30.77 7.47 3.97
C ASN A 641 -31.55 8.74 3.54
N CYS A 642 -32.02 8.80 2.29
CA CYS A 642 -32.78 9.93 1.76
C CYS A 642 -34.28 9.62 1.73
N ILE A 643 -35.08 10.67 1.88
CA ILE A 643 -36.54 10.62 1.74
C ILE A 643 -36.92 11.43 0.51
N PHE A 644 -37.73 10.87 -0.37
CA PHE A 644 -38.24 11.56 -1.54
C PHE A 644 -39.72 11.89 -1.36
N LEU A 645 -40.07 13.16 -1.55
CA LEU A 645 -41.43 13.66 -1.62
C LEU A 645 -41.69 14.13 -3.05
N ILE A 646 -42.68 13.54 -3.71
CA ILE A 646 -43.00 13.78 -5.12
C ILE A 646 -44.30 14.57 -5.21
N THR A 647 -44.32 15.67 -5.97
CA THR A 647 -45.56 16.40 -6.28
C THR A 647 -45.91 16.32 -7.76
N LYS A 648 -47.21 16.34 -8.08
CA LYS A 648 -47.70 16.56 -9.45
C LYS A 648 -48.35 17.92 -9.59
N GLU A 649 -48.37 18.42 -10.82
CA GLU A 649 -49.11 19.63 -11.15
C GLU A 649 -50.61 19.31 -11.14
N GLN A 650 -51.37 19.97 -10.25
CA GLN A 650 -52.82 19.97 -10.36
C GLN A 650 -53.22 20.92 -11.50
N LYS A 651 -53.64 20.37 -12.63
CA LYS A 651 -54.36 21.16 -13.64
C LYS A 651 -55.62 21.72 -12.99
N GLN A 652 -55.72 23.04 -12.84
CA GLN A 652 -57.01 23.69 -12.59
C GLN A 652 -57.96 23.28 -13.71
N VAL A 653 -58.94 22.43 -13.40
CA VAL A 653 -60.02 22.12 -14.33
C VAL A 653 -60.84 23.40 -14.48
N SER A 654 -60.52 24.18 -15.51
CA SER A 654 -61.36 25.29 -15.95
C SER A 654 -62.67 24.69 -16.47
N LYS A 655 -63.75 24.91 -15.72
CA LYS A 655 -65.13 24.61 -16.13
C LYS A 655 -65.42 25.28 -17.48
N LEU A 656 -65.44 24.52 -18.57
CA LEU A 656 -66.10 24.92 -19.81
C LEU A 656 -66.43 23.67 -20.66
N GLY A 657 -67.73 23.38 -20.86
CA GLY A 657 -68.23 22.45 -21.88
C GLY A 657 -69.17 21.36 -21.35
N LEU A 658 -70.38 21.30 -21.90
CA LEU A 658 -71.52 20.44 -21.53
C LEU A 658 -71.37 18.98 -22.00
N GLU A 659 -71.70 18.00 -21.16
CA GLU A 659 -72.41 16.76 -21.56
C GLU A 659 -73.04 16.02 -20.36
N ARG A 660 -74.08 15.20 -20.65
CA ARG A 660 -75.16 14.72 -19.76
C ARG A 660 -74.85 13.39 -19.04
N THR A 661 -75.23 13.35 -17.74
CA THR A 661 -75.83 12.25 -16.93
C THR A 661 -75.33 10.81 -17.18
N THR A 662 -74.88 10.02 -16.21
CA THR A 662 -75.50 9.63 -14.93
C THR A 662 -74.50 8.80 -14.11
N HIS A 663 -74.44 9.06 -12.80
CA HIS A 663 -74.27 8.12 -11.68
C HIS A 663 -73.35 8.72 -10.59
N THR A 664 -74.00 9.01 -9.46
CA THR A 664 -73.47 9.26 -8.10
C THR A 664 -72.37 10.32 -7.95
N PRO A 665 -72.62 11.39 -7.18
CA PRO A 665 -71.57 12.36 -6.87
C PRO A 665 -70.50 11.67 -6.03
N ILE A 666 -69.30 11.49 -6.60
CA ILE A 666 -68.12 11.17 -5.81
C ILE A 666 -67.87 12.39 -4.90
N PRO A 667 -67.81 12.22 -3.57
CA PRO A 667 -67.70 13.34 -2.66
C PRO A 667 -66.33 13.99 -2.78
N TYR A 668 -66.33 15.29 -3.04
CA TYR A 668 -65.26 16.29 -2.79
C TYR A 668 -63.96 15.74 -2.17
N ALA A 669 -62.91 15.59 -2.98
CA ALA A 669 -61.57 15.24 -2.53
C ALA A 669 -60.48 16.17 -3.10
N ASP A 670 -60.83 17.40 -3.49
CA ASP A 670 -59.93 18.33 -4.20
C ASP A 670 -59.36 19.47 -3.33
N GLU A 671 -59.52 19.46 -2.00
CA GLU A 671 -59.09 20.57 -1.12
C GLU A 671 -58.06 20.20 -0.04
N TYR A 672 -57.47 18.99 -0.05
CA TYR A 672 -56.59 18.54 1.03
C TYR A 672 -55.23 18.04 0.56
N ILE A 673 -54.24 18.19 1.45
CA ILE A 673 -52.93 17.59 1.27
C ILE A 673 -53.02 16.08 1.56
N GLN A 674 -52.49 15.21 0.69
CA GLN A 674 -52.43 13.75 0.93
C GLN A 674 -50.97 13.27 0.86
N LEU A 675 -50.53 12.48 1.86
CA LEU A 675 -49.32 11.67 1.78
C LEU A 675 -49.72 10.21 1.62
N SER A 676 -49.43 9.64 0.47
CA SER A 676 -49.48 8.19 0.25
C SER A 676 -48.07 7.65 0.02
N GLU A 677 -47.81 6.44 0.51
CA GLU A 677 -46.60 5.70 0.19
C GLU A 677 -46.65 5.33 -1.28
N PHE A 678 -45.57 5.57 -2.03
CA PHE A 678 -45.49 5.23 -3.45
C PHE A 678 -45.32 3.72 -3.57
N THR A 679 -46.37 3.00 -3.95
CA THR A 679 -46.38 1.53 -3.91
C THR A 679 -45.82 0.89 -5.18
N ARG A 680 -45.24 -0.31 -5.06
CA ARG A 680 -44.71 -1.10 -6.19
C ARG A 680 -45.77 -1.45 -7.25
N THR A 681 -47.05 -1.42 -6.91
CA THR A 681 -48.18 -1.60 -7.83
C THR A 681 -48.49 -0.35 -8.63
N GLU A 682 -48.25 0.84 -8.08
CA GLU A 682 -48.32 2.11 -8.83
C GLU A 682 -47.11 2.26 -9.75
N PHE A 683 -45.95 1.71 -9.37
CA PHE A 683 -44.75 1.59 -10.21
C PHE A 683 -45.04 0.84 -11.53
N ASP A 684 -45.67 -0.34 -11.45
CA ASP A 684 -46.02 -1.14 -12.63
C ASP A 684 -47.11 -0.46 -13.48
N SER A 685 -48.12 0.15 -12.85
CA SER A 685 -49.17 0.90 -13.55
C SER A 685 -48.65 2.17 -14.25
N TYR A 686 -47.70 2.90 -13.65
CA TYR A 686 -47.07 4.07 -14.27
C TYR A 686 -46.10 3.67 -15.39
N ALA A 687 -45.35 2.58 -15.21
CA ALA A 687 -44.48 2.03 -16.25
C ALA A 687 -45.29 1.48 -17.45
N GLU A 688 -46.44 0.85 -17.20
CA GLU A 688 -47.38 0.42 -18.23
C GLU A 688 -48.02 1.62 -18.96
N LEU A 689 -48.49 2.65 -18.24
CA LEU A 689 -49.01 3.90 -18.82
C LEU A 689 -47.98 4.66 -19.68
N LEU A 690 -46.70 4.64 -19.26
CA LEU A 690 -45.59 5.23 -20.03
C LEU A 690 -45.23 4.38 -21.25
N MET A 691 -45.34 3.04 -21.18
CA MET A 691 -45.10 2.16 -22.34
C MET A 691 -46.24 2.20 -23.36
N GLU A 692 -47.50 2.34 -22.94
CA GLU A 692 -48.66 2.44 -23.84
C GLU A 692 -48.73 3.79 -24.57
N SER A 693 -48.37 4.89 -23.89
CA SER A 693 -48.26 6.21 -24.54
C SER A 693 -47.11 6.26 -25.55
N TRP A 694 -46.01 5.54 -25.30
CA TRP A 694 -44.85 5.44 -26.19
C TRP A 694 -45.09 4.66 -27.48
N GLN A 695 -45.87 3.57 -27.44
CA GLN A 695 -46.19 2.84 -28.67
C GLN A 695 -47.00 3.70 -29.65
N VAL A 696 -47.80 4.63 -29.13
CA VAL A 696 -48.64 5.52 -29.94
C VAL A 696 -47.84 6.68 -30.53
N GLU A 697 -46.98 7.34 -29.75
CA GLU A 697 -46.15 8.45 -30.25
C GLU A 697 -45.06 7.99 -31.22
N ILE A 698 -44.36 6.89 -30.93
CA ILE A 698 -43.37 6.32 -31.87
C ILE A 698 -44.05 5.83 -33.15
N ALA A 699 -45.27 5.29 -33.06
CA ALA A 699 -46.03 4.91 -34.24
C ALA A 699 -46.50 6.14 -35.03
N GLU A 700 -46.91 7.23 -34.38
CA GLU A 700 -47.30 8.47 -35.05
C GLU A 700 -46.10 9.14 -35.75
N ASP A 701 -44.94 9.22 -35.09
CA ASP A 701 -43.71 9.75 -35.66
C ASP A 701 -43.19 8.89 -36.82
N LEU A 702 -43.15 7.56 -36.67
CA LEU A 702 -42.79 6.64 -37.76
C LEU A 702 -43.79 6.71 -38.92
N LEU A 703 -45.08 6.92 -38.64
CA LEU A 703 -46.10 7.06 -39.68
C LEU A 703 -46.02 8.40 -40.39
N GLU A 704 -45.66 9.50 -39.72
CA GLU A 704 -45.38 10.80 -40.36
C GLU A 704 -44.12 10.75 -41.23
N ASP A 705 -43.03 10.16 -40.71
CA ASP A 705 -41.79 9.96 -41.46
C ASP A 705 -41.99 9.04 -42.69
N CYS A 706 -42.90 8.06 -42.59
CA CYS A 706 -43.30 7.20 -43.71
C CYS A 706 -44.29 7.88 -44.68
N TYR A 707 -45.11 8.83 -44.21
CA TYR A 707 -46.10 9.54 -45.02
C TYR A 707 -45.43 10.50 -46.02
N ASP A 708 -44.31 11.10 -45.62
CA ASP A 708 -43.56 12.05 -46.45
C ASP A 708 -42.69 11.38 -47.52
N ARG A 709 -42.40 10.07 -47.40
CA ARG A 709 -41.41 9.39 -48.26
C ARG A 709 -41.99 8.55 -49.42
N SER A 710 -43.31 8.41 -49.59
CA SER A 710 -43.85 7.71 -50.78
C SER A 710 -45.30 8.08 -51.14
N SER A 711 -45.58 8.32 -52.44
CA SER A 711 -46.91 8.65 -52.96
C SER A 711 -47.89 7.47 -52.96
N ASP A 712 -47.40 6.23 -52.99
CA ASP A 712 -48.21 5.03 -53.25
C ASP A 712 -48.79 4.35 -51.99
N ARG A 713 -48.42 4.78 -50.77
CA ARG A 713 -48.90 4.17 -49.50
C ARG A 713 -49.91 5.01 -48.73
N LYS A 714 -50.39 6.11 -49.31
CA LYS A 714 -51.31 7.06 -48.66
C LYS A 714 -52.65 6.46 -48.23
N SER A 715 -53.16 5.44 -48.92
CA SER A 715 -54.44 4.80 -48.55
C SER A 715 -54.29 3.84 -47.36
N GLN A 716 -53.18 3.11 -47.27
CA GLN A 716 -52.89 2.19 -46.16
C GLN A 716 -52.56 2.94 -44.86
N ILE A 717 -51.80 4.04 -44.96
CA ILE A 717 -51.48 4.89 -43.80
C ILE A 717 -52.74 5.61 -43.27
N ARG A 718 -53.68 5.98 -44.14
CA ARG A 718 -54.96 6.59 -43.74
C ARG A 718 -55.88 5.60 -43.00
N ASN A 719 -55.87 4.33 -43.39
CA ASN A 719 -56.57 3.27 -42.65
C ASN A 719 -55.91 2.98 -41.29
N LEU A 720 -54.58 2.99 -41.21
CA LEU A 720 -53.87 2.83 -39.92
C LEU A 720 -54.13 4.00 -38.97
N LYS A 721 -54.09 5.26 -39.44
CA LYS A 721 -54.48 6.44 -38.64
C LYS A 721 -55.93 6.35 -38.14
N ARG A 722 -56.84 5.77 -38.94
CA ARG A 722 -58.23 5.54 -38.55
C ARG A 722 -58.36 4.47 -37.46
N VAL A 723 -57.66 3.34 -37.59
CA VAL A 723 -57.63 2.29 -36.56
C VAL A 723 -57.01 2.80 -35.26
N LEU A 724 -55.95 3.62 -35.33
CA LEU A 724 -55.37 4.30 -34.17
C LEU A 724 -56.34 5.29 -33.51
N SER A 725 -57.16 6.01 -34.29
CA SER A 725 -58.21 6.89 -33.74
C SER A 725 -59.38 6.12 -33.11
N GLU A 726 -59.70 4.93 -33.63
CA GLU A 726 -60.70 4.02 -33.07
C GLU A 726 -60.19 3.33 -31.79
N LEU A 727 -58.88 3.09 -31.68
CA LEU A 727 -58.24 2.62 -30.43
C LEU A 727 -58.17 3.73 -29.37
N LYS A 728 -57.89 4.99 -29.74
CA LYS A 728 -57.92 6.15 -28.82
C LYS A 728 -59.30 6.40 -28.21
N THR A 729 -60.39 5.96 -28.87
CA THR A 729 -61.77 6.15 -28.36
C THR A 729 -62.27 4.99 -27.50
N ASN A 730 -61.62 3.82 -27.55
CA ASN A 730 -61.90 2.67 -26.71
C ASN A 730 -60.74 2.42 -25.74
N GLN A 731 -60.61 3.27 -24.71
CA GLN A 731 -59.57 3.17 -23.66
C GLN A 731 -59.70 1.95 -22.72
N ASN A 732 -60.36 0.85 -23.10
CA ASN A 732 -60.61 -0.30 -22.20
C ASN A 732 -60.54 -1.68 -22.88
N ALA A 733 -59.69 -1.87 -23.90
CA ALA A 733 -59.48 -3.19 -24.51
C ALA A 733 -58.01 -3.52 -24.70
#